data_AF-A0A9P9JTD3-F1
#
_entry.id   AF-A0A9P9JTD3-F1
#
_cell.length_a   1.000
_cell.length_b   1.000
_cell.length_c   1.000
_cell.angle_alpha   90.00
_cell.angle_beta   90.00
_cell.angle_gamma   90.00
#
_symmetry.space_group_name_H-M   'P 1'
#
loop_
_entity.id
_entity.type
_entity.pdbx_description
1 polymer ?
#
loop_
_entity_poly.entity_id
_entity_poly.type
_entity_poly.pdbx_seq_one_letter_code
_entity_poly.pdbx_strand_id
1 'polypeptide(L)'
;MPFRRRDFSRVRVKEGPEYDSGKDSCKRERVEVLFLSCSPPTELNANIKASADILHNYSVPYRSAFLRLDVEPSAKDIEDPRAEARSQLQAWMERRQREPPRSPGKILKRKRPSRYFIIVDETASSMIKDIMSHHNSSLRENTVGLVFLEDNRTAMTSGKLGWRDTGTLHQKHDDLFGNILLRSENDAFQKRTWILSIDQYASRTDYNREGFIGSLKEPFRVAIRDLTDAGKSQHQVQPIRATKSPHMQTKLYSDYLIEQRDRLDAAAGYPSSQRNLIKGAHWLEAHSGLSDRETGMQCPQLEHLVKAPGSPSFQKNPDTEAPALKAHTPSEWKEEKQFLRLRDHAEACLSNSDLKHALVAFQRCLKMDIPWPDARWEITGSLALVQMGLGHYAKAEEELQNLLGNITITGLDDKGREAVANIRRETTFRHALALSRLEKHNEALKCLSMIEIPTESEQPSIQAEEALMLQGKISRLQALSRAYLGFQDLQNLKNDLDEADRCCKGLSDVPPPDGEKPGRVNTFKYRWTEISTSLNKSRVLMLQGGYKSALEILQPALQDAILKVGEADVLTLEATLLSCQLQILTGQVRRGRQSCERCADVIVDALGPEHNLALEAEYLLITADQAEGLLTLALDDSLALCHRAESRTDFGPKHPTTLRYRSQLGGLHLQRGNYLEAESILESAWSHSADELSLEVHPNTLRIQSQLALARYHLGKLDMAERDVWTALRGQLNTYLRMKDGYLGLEHDCDNELSKKMPFVLDDIGGIYSAPRSTFDDQMPHPDILISLLTLGKVLSRKQEPNLDLVLKIFWLVLVSAKKQLGPSHELSLAASLAMGEVFSGRGRMESDDTQQQRKYYLKAASYYNFVVCPGSSIDGPDHLPDTWEGGHEVAKGSPILQQLEKHHPIVLHARREFLVVSILGCDDVMNDIKYVQRCKKELEFILTAQQSRLGWNHPLRLKTLFSLLALQVGLNEPRDEVLKTQEELMGRLRREDVQRQRYLECLLMEENVAEVLYGRPDLRERCQVVAEGIGIAVGEWRPIDRSLRDAAKRIKDRTEAMLRSLLET
;
A
#
# COMPACT_ATOMS: atom_id res chain seq x y z
N MET A 1 72.33 22.78 -22.54
CA MET A 1 71.70 23.94 -21.84
C MET A 1 71.31 24.98 -22.88
N PRO A 2 70.25 25.80 -22.72
CA PRO A 2 69.41 26.03 -21.54
C PRO A 2 68.07 25.24 -21.63
N PHE A 3 67.73 24.49 -20.57
CA PHE A 3 66.75 24.84 -19.53
C PHE A 3 65.27 24.84 -19.96
N ARG A 4 64.61 23.73 -19.60
CA ARG A 4 63.23 23.64 -19.08
C ARG A 4 62.14 24.40 -19.87
N ARG A 5 61.52 23.72 -20.82
CA ARG A 5 60.06 23.57 -20.79
C ARG A 5 59.77 22.15 -20.35
N ARG A 6 59.58 21.97 -19.04
CA ARG A 6 58.93 20.76 -18.54
C ARG A 6 57.48 20.89 -18.99
N ASP A 7 57.12 20.18 -20.04
CA ASP A 7 55.73 19.88 -20.34
C ASP A 7 55.21 18.97 -19.23
N PHE A 8 54.86 19.59 -18.10
CA PHE A 8 54.04 18.96 -17.09
C PHE A 8 52.61 19.02 -17.61
N SER A 9 52.20 18.05 -18.42
CA SER A 9 50.79 17.66 -18.44
C SER A 9 50.48 17.12 -17.04
N ARG A 10 49.68 17.85 -16.25
CA ARG A 10 49.51 17.66 -14.80
C ARG A 10 48.57 16.50 -14.41
N VAL A 11 48.38 15.53 -15.31
CA VAL A 11 47.76 14.22 -15.03
C VAL A 11 48.77 13.17 -15.48
N ARG A 12 49.14 12.23 -14.59
CA ARG A 12 50.05 11.13 -14.94
C ARG A 12 49.31 9.81 -14.99
N VAL A 13 49.36 9.18 -16.17
CA VAL A 13 48.99 7.78 -16.35
C VAL A 13 50.16 6.91 -15.88
N LYS A 14 50.00 6.15 -14.80
CA LYS A 14 50.98 5.15 -14.36
C LYS A 14 50.48 3.76 -14.72
N GLU A 15 51.25 3.05 -15.54
CA GLU A 15 51.03 1.63 -15.84
C GLU A 15 51.54 0.78 -14.67
N GLY A 16 50.68 -0.11 -14.16
CA GLY A 16 51.03 -1.11 -13.17
C GLY A 16 51.57 -2.40 -13.79
N PRO A 17 51.95 -3.41 -12.98
CA PRO A 17 52.59 -4.64 -13.46
C PRO A 17 51.63 -5.44 -14.35
N GLU A 18 52.05 -5.74 -15.59
CA GLU A 18 51.29 -6.61 -16.49
C GLU A 18 51.46 -8.09 -16.14
N TYR A 19 50.38 -8.86 -16.21
CA TYR A 19 50.39 -10.31 -15.98
C TYR A 19 49.86 -11.02 -17.24
N ASP A 20 50.61 -12.01 -17.74
CA ASP A 20 50.25 -12.81 -18.94
C ASP A 20 50.14 -14.29 -18.54
N SER A 21 48.95 -14.88 -18.72
CA SER A 21 48.63 -16.21 -18.18
C SER A 21 49.14 -17.38 -19.03
N GLY A 22 49.86 -17.17 -20.15
CA GLY A 22 50.39 -18.31 -20.90
C GLY A 22 51.45 -18.03 -21.97
N LYS A 23 52.61 -18.69 -21.84
CA LYS A 23 53.56 -18.96 -22.93
C LYS A 23 53.11 -20.23 -23.65
N ASP A 24 52.26 -20.14 -24.69
CA ASP A 24 52.37 -20.98 -25.90
C ASP A 24 51.18 -20.87 -26.88
N SER A 25 51.58 -20.76 -28.16
CA SER A 25 50.96 -21.13 -29.43
C SER A 25 49.54 -20.72 -29.91
N CYS A 26 48.63 -20.11 -29.14
CA CYS A 26 47.37 -19.59 -29.73
C CYS A 26 47.20 -18.07 -29.60
N LYS A 27 47.93 -17.31 -30.42
CA LYS A 27 47.91 -15.83 -30.47
C LYS A 27 46.62 -15.21 -31.05
N ARG A 28 45.57 -15.99 -31.33
CA ARG A 28 44.44 -15.50 -32.13
C ARG A 28 43.24 -14.99 -31.34
N GLU A 29 43.04 -15.38 -30.09
CA GLU A 29 41.89 -14.95 -29.29
C GLU A 29 42.29 -14.84 -27.81
N ARG A 30 42.96 -13.74 -27.43
CA ARG A 30 43.25 -13.40 -26.02
C ARG A 30 42.39 -12.21 -25.61
N VAL A 31 41.84 -12.28 -24.41
CA VAL A 31 41.01 -11.21 -23.83
C VAL A 31 41.91 -10.33 -22.96
N GLU A 32 41.89 -9.01 -23.17
CA GLU A 32 42.65 -8.07 -22.35
C GLU A 32 41.78 -7.57 -21.18
N VAL A 33 42.23 -7.74 -19.94
CA VAL A 33 41.52 -7.30 -18.74
C VAL A 33 42.16 -6.02 -18.23
N LEU A 34 41.42 -4.92 -18.23
CA LEU A 34 41.92 -3.61 -17.85
C LEU A 34 41.32 -3.19 -16.52
N PHE A 35 42.19 -2.93 -15.55
CA PHE A 35 41.80 -2.38 -14.26
C PHE A 35 42.17 -0.92 -14.20
N LEU A 36 41.18 -0.08 -13.98
CA LEU A 36 41.28 1.37 -13.99
C LEU A 36 40.84 1.92 -12.64
N SER A 37 41.74 2.64 -11.97
CA SER A 37 41.44 3.20 -10.65
C SER A 37 42.07 4.58 -10.50
N CYS A 38 41.30 5.49 -9.91
CA CYS A 38 41.79 6.81 -9.48
C CYS A 38 42.02 6.87 -7.95
N SER A 39 41.85 5.75 -7.24
CA SER A 39 41.91 5.63 -5.77
C SER A 39 43.31 5.28 -5.23
N PRO A 40 43.60 5.50 -3.92
CA PRO A 40 44.94 5.29 -3.34
C PRO A 40 45.41 3.81 -3.32
N PRO A 41 46.74 3.55 -3.33
CA PRO A 41 47.35 2.28 -3.75
C PRO A 41 47.19 1.10 -2.78
N THR A 42 46.90 1.35 -1.50
CA THR A 42 46.97 0.34 -0.44
C THR A 42 45.83 -0.67 -0.48
N GLU A 43 44.64 -0.27 -0.94
CA GLU A 43 43.44 -1.12 -0.99
C GLU A 43 43.36 -1.89 -2.33
N LEU A 44 43.87 -1.30 -3.40
CA LEU A 44 43.78 -1.83 -4.75
C LEU A 44 44.75 -3.01 -4.98
N ASN A 45 45.98 -2.95 -4.45
CA ASN A 45 47.02 -3.96 -4.73
C ASN A 45 46.68 -5.36 -4.20
N ALA A 46 45.93 -5.46 -3.10
CA ALA A 46 45.46 -6.75 -2.57
C ALA A 46 44.38 -7.34 -3.49
N ASN A 47 43.35 -6.56 -3.83
CA ASN A 47 42.26 -7.04 -4.69
C ASN A 47 42.76 -7.42 -6.10
N ILE A 48 43.77 -6.72 -6.60
CA ILE A 48 44.46 -7.01 -7.86
C ILE A 48 45.20 -8.37 -7.82
N LYS A 49 45.98 -8.64 -6.78
CA LYS A 49 46.80 -9.87 -6.74
C LYS A 49 45.94 -11.13 -6.67
N ALA A 50 44.85 -11.08 -5.91
CA ALA A 50 43.95 -12.21 -5.74
C ALA A 50 43.02 -12.44 -6.94
N SER A 51 42.66 -11.37 -7.68
CA SER A 51 41.95 -11.53 -8.96
C SER A 51 42.85 -12.19 -10.01
N ALA A 52 44.14 -11.83 -10.08
CA ALA A 52 45.10 -12.51 -10.95
C ALA A 52 45.29 -14.01 -10.60
N ASP A 53 45.38 -14.36 -9.31
CA ASP A 53 45.51 -15.75 -8.85
C ASP A 53 44.29 -16.62 -9.20
N ILE A 54 43.08 -16.06 -9.10
CA ILE A 54 41.84 -16.76 -9.44
C ILE A 54 41.71 -16.95 -10.95
N LEU A 55 42.08 -15.93 -11.73
CA LEU A 55 42.08 -16.02 -13.19
C LEU A 55 43.09 -17.06 -13.72
N HIS A 56 44.18 -17.33 -13.00
CA HIS A 56 45.13 -18.39 -13.34
C HIS A 56 44.53 -19.81 -13.22
N ASN A 57 43.53 -20.00 -12.35
CA ASN A 57 42.89 -21.31 -12.08
C ASN A 57 41.83 -21.75 -13.12
N TYR A 58 41.43 -20.90 -14.08
CA TYR A 58 40.39 -21.23 -15.07
C TYR A 58 40.91 -21.51 -16.48
N SER A 59 42.24 -21.62 -16.66
CA SER A 59 42.86 -22.06 -17.93
C SER A 59 42.50 -21.20 -19.15
N VAL A 60 42.13 -19.93 -18.96
CA VAL A 60 41.83 -19.00 -20.05
C VAL A 60 43.06 -18.11 -20.32
N PRO A 61 43.52 -17.97 -21.57
CA PRO A 61 44.62 -17.06 -21.88
C PRO A 61 44.13 -15.60 -21.87
N TYR A 62 44.52 -14.84 -20.85
CA TYR A 62 44.20 -13.43 -20.69
C TYR A 62 45.47 -12.61 -20.44
N ARG A 63 45.42 -11.32 -20.76
CA ARG A 63 46.48 -10.36 -20.43
C ARG A 63 45.87 -9.26 -19.59
N SER A 64 46.35 -9.05 -18.37
CA SER A 64 45.85 -7.97 -17.52
C SER A 64 46.81 -6.78 -17.53
N ALA A 65 46.24 -5.58 -17.61
CA ALA A 65 46.97 -4.33 -17.51
C ALA A 65 46.27 -3.38 -16.54
N PHE A 66 47.08 -2.67 -15.74
CA PHE A 66 46.60 -1.79 -14.68
C PHE A 66 46.95 -0.36 -15.03
N LEU A 67 45.97 0.52 -14.95
CA LEU A 67 46.12 1.92 -15.31
C LEU A 67 45.60 2.79 -14.17
N ARG A 68 46.49 3.64 -13.66
CA ARG A 68 46.17 4.58 -12.60
C ARG A 68 46.32 6.00 -13.11
N LEU A 69 45.31 6.82 -12.84
CA LEU A 69 45.28 8.24 -13.19
C LEU A 69 45.45 9.07 -11.90
N ASP A 70 46.67 9.55 -11.66
CA ASP A 70 46.92 10.48 -10.55
C ASP A 70 46.57 11.91 -11.01
N VAL A 71 45.51 12.50 -10.44
CA VAL A 71 45.17 13.92 -10.60
C VAL A 71 45.71 14.67 -9.39
N GLU A 72 46.85 15.37 -9.54
CA GLU A 72 47.42 16.13 -8.41
C GLU A 72 46.59 17.40 -8.12
N PRO A 73 46.21 17.66 -6.86
CA PRO A 73 45.28 18.74 -6.50
C PRO A 73 45.84 20.17 -6.63
N SER A 74 47.11 20.35 -7.02
CA SER A 74 47.79 21.66 -7.09
C SER A 74 47.92 22.24 -8.50
N ALA A 75 47.22 21.68 -9.49
CA ALA A 75 47.28 22.10 -10.89
C ALA A 75 46.51 23.40 -11.18
N LYS A 76 46.98 24.55 -10.66
CA LYS A 76 46.32 25.88 -10.77
C LYS A 76 46.10 26.45 -12.19
N ASP A 77 46.64 25.82 -13.24
CA ASP A 77 46.57 26.33 -14.63
C ASP A 77 45.92 25.34 -15.62
N ILE A 78 45.14 24.37 -15.15
CA ILE A 78 44.28 23.58 -16.06
C ILE A 78 42.84 23.99 -15.79
N GLU A 79 42.19 24.61 -16.78
CA GLU A 79 40.77 24.97 -16.70
C GLU A 79 39.90 23.72 -16.45
N ASP A 80 40.28 22.56 -17.02
CA ASP A 80 39.65 21.26 -16.74
C ASP A 80 40.64 20.06 -16.71
N PRO A 81 41.11 19.63 -15.53
CA PRO A 81 42.01 18.48 -15.35
C PRO A 81 41.42 17.13 -15.83
N ARG A 82 40.10 16.99 -15.83
CA ARG A 82 39.43 15.73 -16.20
C ARG A 82 39.39 15.55 -17.71
N ALA A 83 39.23 16.64 -18.47
CA ALA A 83 39.29 16.62 -19.93
C ALA A 83 40.66 16.17 -20.45
N GLU A 84 41.75 16.61 -19.81
CA GLU A 84 43.10 16.20 -20.16
C GLU A 84 43.36 14.73 -19.81
N ALA A 85 42.95 14.28 -18.62
CA ALA A 85 43.03 12.87 -18.21
C ALA A 85 42.32 11.93 -19.19
N ARG A 86 41.16 12.37 -19.67
CA ARG A 86 40.35 11.68 -20.68
C ARG A 86 41.07 11.56 -22.01
N SER A 87 41.59 12.68 -22.53
CA SER A 87 42.33 12.73 -23.79
C SER A 87 43.54 11.78 -23.77
N GLN A 88 44.26 11.74 -22.64
CA GLN A 88 45.41 10.85 -22.46
C GLN A 88 45.03 9.37 -22.37
N LEU A 89 43.96 9.03 -21.64
CA LEU A 89 43.48 7.65 -21.54
C LEU A 89 42.98 7.15 -22.91
N GLN A 90 42.26 7.99 -23.65
CA GLN A 90 41.82 7.69 -25.01
C GLN A 90 43.03 7.51 -25.95
N ALA A 91 44.00 8.43 -25.92
CA ALA A 91 45.21 8.32 -26.72
C ALA A 91 46.03 7.07 -26.38
N TRP A 92 46.07 6.63 -25.11
CA TRP A 92 46.73 5.39 -24.70
C TRP A 92 46.05 4.15 -25.29
N MET A 93 44.71 4.09 -25.20
CA MET A 93 43.92 2.96 -25.71
C MET A 93 43.97 2.88 -27.24
N GLU A 94 43.92 4.02 -27.93
CA GLU A 94 44.10 4.09 -29.39
C GLU A 94 45.53 3.72 -29.83
N ARG A 95 46.56 4.06 -29.03
CA ARG A 95 47.96 3.70 -29.29
C ARG A 95 48.19 2.18 -29.17
N ARG A 96 47.53 1.51 -28.21
CA ARG A 96 47.52 0.03 -28.07
C ARG A 96 46.81 -0.68 -29.22
N GLN A 97 45.75 -0.09 -29.79
CA GLN A 97 45.07 -0.64 -30.97
C GLN A 97 45.91 -0.53 -32.25
N ARG A 98 46.84 0.45 -32.32
CA ARG A 98 47.67 0.72 -33.50
C ARG A 98 49.06 0.09 -33.46
N GLU A 99 49.43 -0.68 -32.42
CA GLU A 99 50.73 -1.34 -32.39
C GLU A 99 50.88 -2.29 -33.61
N PRO A 100 51.82 -2.02 -34.54
CA PRO A 100 52.05 -2.94 -35.64
C PRO A 100 52.64 -4.24 -35.10
N PRO A 101 52.38 -5.39 -35.73
CA PRO A 101 52.99 -6.63 -35.30
C PRO A 101 54.51 -6.50 -35.34
N ARG A 102 55.17 -6.88 -34.23
CA ARG A 102 56.62 -7.08 -34.17
C ARG A 102 57.02 -8.27 -35.09
N SER A 103 56.96 -8.08 -36.40
CA SER A 103 57.65 -8.84 -37.46
C SER A 103 57.11 -8.41 -38.83
N PRO A 104 57.96 -7.91 -39.75
CA PRO A 104 57.52 -7.56 -41.09
C PRO A 104 57.39 -8.84 -41.94
N GLY A 105 56.30 -8.94 -42.69
CA GLY A 105 56.26 -9.81 -43.86
C GLY A 105 55.37 -11.04 -43.80
N LYS A 106 54.09 -10.93 -43.43
CA LYS A 106 53.03 -11.82 -43.97
C LYS A 106 51.72 -11.05 -44.18
N ILE A 107 51.14 -11.25 -45.36
CA ILE A 107 49.93 -10.64 -45.92
C ILE A 107 48.76 -10.63 -44.91
N LEU A 108 48.16 -9.45 -44.72
CA LEU A 108 47.13 -9.15 -43.71
C LEU A 108 45.79 -9.86 -44.01
N LYS A 109 45.51 -10.97 -43.31
CA LYS A 109 44.13 -11.24 -42.86
C LYS A 109 43.86 -10.27 -41.71
N ARG A 110 42.87 -9.38 -41.85
CA ARG A 110 42.42 -8.44 -40.81
C ARG A 110 42.35 -9.17 -39.46
N LYS A 111 43.27 -8.88 -38.54
CA LYS A 111 43.18 -9.37 -37.15
C LYS A 111 42.01 -8.64 -36.50
N ARG A 112 41.11 -9.38 -35.84
CA ARG A 112 40.03 -8.80 -35.04
C ARG A 112 40.65 -7.90 -33.96
N PRO A 113 40.07 -6.73 -33.66
CA PRO A 113 40.57 -5.84 -32.61
C PRO A 113 40.58 -6.56 -31.25
N SER A 114 41.58 -6.25 -30.42
CA SER A 114 41.69 -6.77 -29.04
C SER A 114 40.44 -6.38 -28.26
N ARG A 115 39.76 -7.37 -27.68
CA ARG A 115 38.54 -7.16 -26.91
C ARG A 115 38.86 -7.03 -25.42
N TYR A 116 38.28 -6.03 -24.78
CA TYR A 116 38.61 -5.60 -23.42
C TYR A 116 37.56 -6.01 -22.39
N PHE A 117 37.95 -6.40 -21.19
CA PHE A 117 37.07 -6.48 -20.02
C PHE A 117 37.54 -5.48 -18.99
N ILE A 118 36.71 -4.48 -18.66
CA ILE A 118 37.15 -3.30 -17.92
C ILE A 118 36.56 -3.30 -16.51
N ILE A 119 37.38 -3.10 -15.49
CA ILE A 119 36.95 -2.96 -14.11
C ILE A 119 37.38 -1.58 -13.61
N VAL A 120 36.41 -0.80 -13.12
CA VAL A 120 36.57 0.61 -12.77
C VAL A 120 36.02 0.89 -11.37
N ASP A 121 36.74 1.70 -10.60
CA ASP A 121 36.22 2.24 -9.35
C ASP A 121 35.28 3.43 -9.59
N GLU A 122 34.54 3.83 -8.54
CA GLU A 122 33.56 4.91 -8.58
C GLU A 122 34.14 6.22 -9.14
N THR A 123 35.39 6.53 -8.79
CA THR A 123 36.04 7.77 -9.21
C THR A 123 36.51 7.75 -10.67
N ALA A 124 37.03 6.61 -11.17
CA ALA A 124 37.42 6.42 -12.56
C ALA A 124 36.24 6.19 -13.51
N SER A 125 35.09 5.73 -12.97
CA SER A 125 33.86 5.45 -13.70
C SER A 125 33.48 6.59 -14.64
N SER A 126 33.35 7.82 -14.12
CA SER A 126 32.96 9.00 -14.91
C SER A 126 33.84 9.28 -16.14
N MET A 127 35.15 9.01 -16.06
CA MET A 127 36.05 9.23 -17.19
C MET A 127 35.85 8.19 -18.29
N ILE A 128 35.66 6.92 -17.92
CA ILE A 128 35.37 5.85 -18.88
C ILE A 128 33.99 6.03 -19.52
N LYS A 129 32.98 6.47 -18.73
CA LYS A 129 31.65 6.82 -19.24
C LYS A 129 31.75 7.81 -20.39
N ASP A 130 32.54 8.87 -20.22
CA ASP A 130 32.66 9.91 -21.23
C ASP A 130 33.47 9.48 -22.46
N ILE A 131 34.51 8.64 -22.31
CA ILE A 131 35.23 8.10 -23.47
C ILE A 131 34.34 7.17 -24.30
N MET A 132 33.49 6.36 -23.65
CA MET A 132 32.58 5.44 -24.32
C MET A 132 31.38 6.14 -24.98
N SER A 133 31.06 7.37 -24.56
CA SER A 133 29.94 8.14 -25.10
C SER A 133 30.22 8.75 -26.47
N HIS A 134 31.50 8.97 -26.80
CA HIS A 134 31.89 9.50 -28.10
C HIS A 134 31.62 8.50 -29.23
N HIS A 135 30.87 8.95 -30.25
CA HIS A 135 30.38 8.11 -31.36
C HIS A 135 31.48 7.38 -32.16
N ASN A 136 32.71 7.88 -32.16
CA ASN A 136 33.86 7.27 -32.86
C ASN A 136 34.80 6.48 -31.92
N SER A 137 34.38 6.24 -30.67
CA SER A 137 35.20 5.52 -29.69
C SER A 137 35.23 4.03 -30.00
N SER A 138 36.39 3.55 -30.47
CA SER A 138 36.65 2.13 -30.68
C SER A 138 36.62 1.33 -29.37
N LEU A 139 36.56 1.98 -28.22
CA LEU A 139 36.41 1.33 -26.92
C LEU A 139 35.03 0.70 -26.74
N ARG A 140 33.99 1.36 -27.23
CA ARG A 140 32.60 0.88 -27.07
C ARG A 140 32.36 -0.45 -27.80
N GLU A 141 32.96 -0.62 -28.98
CA GLU A 141 32.82 -1.84 -29.78
C GLU A 141 33.70 -2.99 -29.30
N ASN A 142 34.82 -2.66 -28.65
CA ASN A 142 35.82 -3.64 -28.26
C ASN A 142 35.70 -4.08 -26.79
N THR A 143 35.00 -3.33 -25.94
CA THR A 143 34.74 -3.78 -24.57
C THR A 143 33.63 -4.84 -24.53
N VAL A 144 33.85 -5.89 -23.75
CA VAL A 144 32.99 -7.08 -23.68
C VAL A 144 32.17 -7.10 -22.39
N GLY A 145 32.73 -6.54 -21.33
CA GLY A 145 32.05 -6.39 -20.06
C GLY A 145 32.74 -5.36 -19.20
N LEU A 146 31.95 -4.79 -18.29
CA LEU A 146 32.34 -3.69 -17.40
C LEU A 146 31.90 -3.97 -15.97
N VAL A 147 32.73 -3.63 -15.01
CA VAL A 147 32.37 -3.72 -13.60
C VAL A 147 32.66 -2.40 -12.92
N PHE A 148 31.65 -1.84 -12.26
CA PHE A 148 31.75 -0.65 -11.42
C PHE A 148 31.81 -1.05 -9.95
N LEU A 149 32.83 -0.56 -9.25
CA LEU A 149 32.97 -0.73 -7.81
C LEU A 149 32.49 0.55 -7.12
N GLU A 150 31.39 0.46 -6.38
CA GLU A 150 30.71 1.58 -5.70
C GLU A 150 30.90 1.49 -4.18
N ASP A 151 31.16 2.63 -3.54
CA ASP A 151 31.45 2.70 -2.10
C ASP A 151 30.26 3.30 -1.33
N ASN A 152 29.65 2.55 -0.41
CA ASN A 152 28.40 2.93 0.29
C ASN A 152 28.52 4.12 1.28
N ARG A 153 29.65 4.83 1.36
CA ARG A 153 29.88 5.92 2.32
C ARG A 153 29.07 7.20 2.08
N THR A 154 28.55 7.43 0.88
CA THR A 154 27.91 8.72 0.52
C THR A 154 26.48 8.89 1.03
N ALA A 155 25.87 7.86 1.62
CA ALA A 155 24.51 7.94 2.16
C ALA A 155 24.40 8.49 3.59
N MET A 156 25.50 8.65 4.36
CA MET A 156 25.39 9.00 5.79
C MET A 156 26.40 9.99 6.38
N THR A 157 27.31 10.61 5.60
CA THR A 157 28.23 11.62 6.17
C THR A 157 28.23 12.93 5.39
N SER A 158 27.34 13.86 5.75
CA SER A 158 27.51 15.28 5.43
C SER A 158 27.53 16.12 6.71
N GLY A 159 28.61 15.98 7.47
CA GLY A 159 29.01 16.91 8.52
C GLY A 159 30.43 17.40 8.25
N LYS A 160 30.54 18.63 7.73
CA LYS A 160 31.74 19.45 7.45
C LYS A 160 32.53 19.13 6.17
N LEU A 161 32.30 19.93 5.11
CA LEU A 161 33.30 20.84 4.50
C LEU A 161 32.63 21.69 3.39
N GLY A 162 32.81 23.01 3.42
CA GLY A 162 32.58 23.88 2.25
C GLY A 162 33.60 23.53 1.15
N TRP A 163 33.35 23.78 -0.14
CA TRP A 163 32.94 25.03 -0.76
C TRP A 163 32.09 24.78 -2.03
N ARG A 164 31.09 25.67 -2.20
CA ARG A 164 30.31 26.10 -3.37
C ARG A 164 30.36 25.26 -4.67
N ASP A 165 29.15 24.99 -5.19
CA ASP A 165 28.79 24.43 -6.50
C ASP A 165 28.83 22.90 -6.69
N THR A 166 28.09 22.18 -5.85
CA THR A 166 27.77 20.75 -6.08
C THR A 166 26.28 20.44 -6.25
N GLY A 167 25.43 21.46 -6.40
CA GLY A 167 23.98 21.29 -6.60
C GLY A 167 23.56 20.77 -7.99
N THR A 168 24.49 20.58 -8.93
CA THR A 168 24.15 20.29 -10.34
C THR A 168 24.86 19.07 -10.94
N LEU A 169 25.66 18.33 -10.17
CA LEU A 169 26.45 17.20 -10.70
C LEU A 169 25.81 15.82 -10.50
N HIS A 170 25.04 15.59 -9.43
CA HIS A 170 24.42 14.27 -9.20
C HIS A 170 23.29 13.95 -10.19
N GLN A 171 22.64 14.97 -10.76
CA GLN A 171 21.60 14.77 -11.77
C GLN A 171 22.14 14.48 -13.19
N LYS A 172 23.43 14.74 -13.48
CA LYS A 172 23.99 14.51 -14.83
C LYS A 172 24.77 13.19 -14.97
N HIS A 173 25.15 12.53 -13.88
CA HIS A 173 26.02 11.35 -13.91
C HIS A 173 25.33 10.03 -14.29
N ASP A 174 24.00 9.95 -14.14
CA ASP A 174 23.21 8.73 -14.41
C ASP A 174 22.63 8.71 -15.82
N ASP A 175 22.25 9.86 -16.36
CA ASP A 175 21.63 9.96 -17.68
C ASP A 175 22.58 9.57 -18.81
N LEU A 176 23.87 9.92 -18.74
CA LEU A 176 24.76 9.73 -19.89
C LEU A 176 25.13 8.26 -20.12
N PHE A 177 25.42 7.48 -19.07
CA PHE A 177 25.76 6.05 -19.23
C PHE A 177 24.52 5.18 -19.46
N GLY A 178 23.39 5.55 -18.82
CA GLY A 178 22.07 5.05 -19.19
C GLY A 178 21.83 5.23 -20.68
N ASN A 179 22.08 6.42 -21.23
CA ASN A 179 21.98 6.67 -22.67
C ASN A 179 22.99 5.86 -23.51
N ILE A 180 24.21 5.59 -23.05
CA ILE A 180 25.20 4.79 -23.81
C ILE A 180 24.81 3.30 -23.85
N LEU A 181 24.35 2.73 -22.73
CA LEU A 181 23.90 1.34 -22.65
C LEU A 181 22.54 1.17 -23.32
N LEU A 182 21.56 2.05 -23.07
CA LEU A 182 20.24 2.05 -23.72
C LEU A 182 20.36 2.20 -25.25
N ARG A 183 21.36 2.95 -25.74
CA ARG A 183 21.65 3.06 -27.18
C ARG A 183 22.52 1.94 -27.72
N SER A 184 23.13 1.10 -26.89
CA SER A 184 23.83 -0.09 -27.40
C SER A 184 22.78 -1.18 -27.58
N GLU A 185 22.40 -1.46 -28.83
CA GLU A 185 21.43 -2.53 -29.17
C GLU A 185 21.93 -3.95 -28.78
N ASN A 186 23.14 -4.05 -28.26
CA ASN A 186 23.77 -5.30 -27.89
C ASN A 186 23.40 -5.70 -26.45
N ASP A 187 22.23 -6.32 -26.31
CA ASP A 187 21.68 -6.88 -25.06
C ASP A 187 22.70 -7.76 -24.30
N ALA A 188 23.59 -8.42 -25.04
CA ALA A 188 24.67 -9.22 -24.47
C ALA A 188 25.72 -8.40 -23.71
N PHE A 189 26.00 -7.16 -24.12
CA PHE A 189 26.95 -6.27 -23.44
C PHE A 189 26.36 -5.68 -22.15
N GLN A 190 25.06 -5.36 -22.15
CA GLN A 190 24.34 -4.91 -20.96
C GLN A 190 24.31 -5.99 -19.87
N LYS A 191 24.03 -7.24 -20.27
CA LYS A 191 24.08 -8.42 -19.39
C LYS A 191 25.49 -8.72 -18.85
N ARG A 192 26.52 -8.10 -19.42
CA ARG A 192 27.93 -8.23 -19.01
C ARG A 192 28.46 -6.99 -18.29
N THR A 193 27.57 -6.08 -17.88
CA THR A 193 27.91 -4.87 -17.12
C THR A 193 27.31 -4.92 -15.71
N TRP A 194 28.16 -4.78 -14.69
CA TRP A 194 27.80 -5.06 -13.29
C TRP A 194 28.17 -3.91 -12.35
N ILE A 195 27.39 -3.75 -11.28
CA ILE A 195 27.72 -2.89 -10.14
C ILE A 195 27.92 -3.76 -8.91
N LEU A 196 29.03 -3.51 -8.23
CA LEU A 196 29.38 -4.13 -6.96
C LEU A 196 29.47 -3.03 -5.92
N SER A 197 28.49 -3.00 -5.03
CA SER A 197 28.46 -2.11 -3.87
C SER A 197 29.11 -2.83 -2.68
N ILE A 198 30.12 -2.17 -2.10
CA ILE A 198 30.89 -2.67 -0.98
C ILE A 198 30.48 -1.92 0.29
N ASP A 199 30.06 -2.64 1.33
CA ASP A 199 29.68 -2.05 2.61
C ASP A 199 30.92 -1.87 3.51
N GLN A 200 31.30 -0.61 3.78
CA GLN A 200 32.55 -0.28 4.47
C GLN A 200 32.46 -0.20 6.00
N TYR A 201 31.30 -0.50 6.59
CA TYR A 201 31.15 -0.52 8.05
C TYR A 201 31.65 -1.81 8.72
N ALA A 202 31.99 -2.84 7.92
CA ALA A 202 32.74 -3.99 8.41
C ALA A 202 34.20 -3.58 8.68
N SER A 203 34.74 -3.96 9.84
CA SER A 203 36.12 -3.64 10.21
C SER A 203 37.08 -4.02 9.07
N ARG A 204 38.15 -3.23 8.82
CA ARG A 204 39.13 -3.48 7.73
C ARG A 204 39.73 -4.90 7.73
N THR A 205 39.55 -5.65 8.82
CA THR A 205 39.98 -7.04 9.02
C THR A 205 38.94 -8.09 8.62
N ASP A 206 37.66 -7.75 8.49
CA ASP A 206 36.55 -8.65 8.16
C ASP A 206 36.10 -8.59 6.69
N TYR A 207 36.81 -7.82 5.84
CA TYR A 207 36.55 -7.82 4.40
C TYR A 207 36.78 -9.23 3.85
N ASN A 208 35.70 -9.95 3.57
CA ASN A 208 35.75 -11.29 2.99
C ASN A 208 36.18 -11.19 1.51
N ARG A 209 37.50 -11.07 1.33
CA ARG A 209 38.18 -10.96 0.03
C ARG A 209 37.89 -12.15 -0.86
N GLU A 210 37.74 -13.36 -0.30
CA GLU A 210 37.33 -14.54 -1.05
C GLU A 210 35.87 -14.45 -1.51
N GLY A 211 34.99 -13.85 -0.69
CA GLY A 211 33.60 -13.57 -1.04
C GLY A 211 33.45 -12.57 -2.18
N PHE A 212 34.22 -11.47 -2.16
CA PHE A 212 34.24 -10.48 -3.26
C PHE A 212 34.68 -11.11 -4.58
N ILE A 213 35.74 -11.91 -4.55
CA ILE A 213 36.28 -12.47 -5.80
C ILE A 213 35.44 -13.69 -6.24
N GLY A 214 34.82 -14.39 -5.30
CA GLY A 214 33.81 -15.41 -5.57
C GLY A 214 32.59 -14.87 -6.29
N SER A 215 32.13 -13.65 -5.96
CA SER A 215 30.98 -13.03 -6.65
C SER A 215 31.31 -12.60 -8.08
N LEU A 216 32.58 -12.27 -8.37
CA LEU A 216 33.06 -11.94 -9.72
C LEU A 216 33.27 -13.16 -10.63
N LYS A 217 33.31 -14.37 -10.06
CA LYS A 217 33.68 -15.61 -10.76
C LYS A 217 32.73 -15.97 -11.90
N GLU A 218 31.43 -16.01 -11.64
CA GLU A 218 30.45 -16.45 -12.65
C GLU A 218 30.18 -15.39 -13.74
N PRO A 219 30.03 -14.08 -13.40
CA PRO A 219 29.90 -13.03 -14.42
C PRO A 219 31.06 -13.01 -15.41
N PHE A 220 32.28 -13.16 -14.89
CA PHE A 220 33.49 -13.18 -15.70
C PHE A 220 33.61 -14.46 -16.55
N ARG A 221 33.24 -15.63 -16.00
CA ARG A 221 33.21 -16.91 -16.71
C ARG A 221 32.23 -16.91 -17.88
N VAL A 222 31.03 -16.36 -17.70
CA VAL A 222 30.01 -16.23 -18.75
C VAL A 222 30.48 -15.26 -19.85
N ALA A 223 31.04 -14.10 -19.47
CA ALA A 223 31.55 -13.13 -20.44
C ALA A 223 32.68 -13.72 -21.31
N ILE A 224 33.55 -14.55 -20.73
CA ILE A 224 34.63 -15.23 -21.45
C ILE A 224 34.13 -16.41 -22.29
N ARG A 225 33.22 -17.24 -21.75
CA ARG A 225 32.65 -18.37 -22.48
C ARG A 225 31.96 -17.91 -23.76
N ASP A 226 31.20 -16.82 -23.70
CA ASP A 226 30.54 -16.27 -24.89
C ASP A 226 31.53 -15.59 -25.86
N LEU A 227 32.70 -15.13 -25.37
CA LEU A 227 33.78 -14.64 -26.25
C LEU A 227 34.40 -15.76 -27.05
N THR A 228 34.51 -16.97 -26.47
CA THR A 228 34.98 -18.18 -27.15
C THR A 228 33.88 -18.87 -27.99
N ASP A 229 32.62 -18.80 -27.55
CA ASP A 229 31.47 -19.49 -28.17
C ASP A 229 30.81 -18.70 -29.32
N ALA A 230 31.11 -17.40 -29.52
CA ALA A 230 30.65 -16.60 -30.66
C ALA A 230 31.13 -17.12 -32.05
N GLY A 231 31.83 -18.26 -32.09
CA GLY A 231 32.14 -19.02 -33.30
C GLY A 231 31.19 -20.18 -33.63
N LYS A 232 30.32 -20.66 -32.72
CA LYS A 232 29.39 -21.78 -32.99
C LYS A 232 28.08 -21.64 -32.20
N SER A 233 26.97 -21.80 -32.93
CA SER A 233 25.59 -21.48 -32.54
C SER A 233 25.00 -22.29 -31.38
N GLN A 234 24.10 -21.59 -30.67
CA GLN A 234 22.94 -22.03 -29.84
C GLN A 234 23.21 -22.96 -28.65
N HIS A 235 23.09 -22.41 -27.43
CA HIS A 235 22.28 -22.96 -26.34
C HIS A 235 21.93 -21.87 -25.32
N GLN A 236 20.69 -21.89 -24.81
CA GLN A 236 20.24 -21.09 -23.68
C GLN A 236 21.02 -21.46 -22.41
N VAL A 237 21.46 -20.44 -21.69
CA VAL A 237 21.93 -20.56 -20.31
C VAL A 237 21.13 -19.57 -19.48
N GLN A 238 20.47 -20.05 -18.43
CA GLN A 238 19.82 -19.21 -17.43
C GLN A 238 20.81 -18.74 -16.37
N PRO A 239 20.60 -17.56 -15.77
CA PRO A 239 21.46 -17.06 -14.70
C PRO A 239 21.20 -17.81 -13.40
N ILE A 240 22.24 -18.44 -12.83
CA ILE A 240 22.20 -18.99 -11.47
C ILE A 240 22.65 -17.90 -10.49
N ARG A 241 21.89 -17.70 -9.41
CA ARG A 241 22.17 -16.73 -8.34
C ARG A 241 23.60 -16.88 -7.81
N ALA A 242 24.41 -15.82 -7.92
CA ALA A 242 25.64 -15.69 -7.15
C ALA A 242 25.30 -15.79 -5.65
N THR A 243 25.98 -16.67 -4.93
CA THR A 243 25.82 -16.81 -3.48
C THR A 243 26.18 -15.49 -2.81
N LYS A 244 25.17 -14.78 -2.28
CA LYS A 244 25.35 -13.49 -1.62
C LYS A 244 26.25 -13.67 -0.39
N SER A 245 27.41 -13.01 -0.39
CA SER A 245 28.16 -12.76 0.84
C SER A 245 27.43 -11.67 1.62
N PRO A 246 27.29 -11.77 2.96
CA PRO A 246 26.46 -10.85 3.75
C PRO A 246 26.89 -9.37 3.71
N HIS A 247 28.07 -9.05 3.16
CA HIS A 247 28.64 -7.69 3.14
C HIS A 247 28.80 -7.07 1.75
N MET A 248 28.27 -7.72 0.70
CA MET A 248 28.34 -7.21 -0.67
C MET A 248 27.01 -7.37 -1.40
N GLN A 249 26.58 -6.30 -2.05
CA GLN A 249 25.44 -6.32 -2.94
C GLN A 249 25.94 -6.27 -4.38
N THR A 250 25.57 -7.29 -5.16
CA THR A 250 25.90 -7.40 -6.58
C THR A 250 24.63 -7.26 -7.38
N LYS A 251 24.61 -6.31 -8.32
CA LYS A 251 23.46 -6.08 -9.20
C LYS A 251 23.93 -5.87 -10.64
N LEU A 252 23.15 -6.33 -11.60
CA LEU A 252 23.36 -5.95 -13.01
C LEU A 252 23.09 -4.45 -13.16
N TYR A 253 23.89 -3.79 -13.99
CA TYR A 253 23.79 -2.34 -14.18
C TYR A 253 22.43 -1.93 -14.77
N SER A 254 21.83 -2.77 -15.61
CA SER A 254 20.47 -2.55 -16.12
C SER A 254 19.43 -2.43 -15.01
N ASP A 255 19.53 -3.29 -14.01
CA ASP A 255 18.55 -3.36 -12.93
C ASP A 255 18.78 -2.22 -11.92
N TYR A 256 20.02 -1.76 -11.80
CA TYR A 256 20.34 -0.53 -11.06
C TYR A 256 19.80 0.71 -11.77
N LEU A 257 19.94 0.81 -13.10
CA LEU A 257 19.39 1.93 -13.86
C LEU A 257 17.86 1.98 -13.77
N ILE A 258 17.18 0.83 -13.76
CA ILE A 258 15.73 0.77 -13.52
C ILE A 258 15.44 1.35 -12.13
N GLU A 259 16.13 0.90 -11.10
CA GLU A 259 15.93 1.39 -9.73
C GLU A 259 16.28 2.88 -9.54
N GLN A 260 17.35 3.38 -10.17
CA GLN A 260 17.72 4.80 -10.10
C GLN A 260 16.81 5.67 -10.95
N ARG A 261 16.33 5.17 -12.08
CA ARG A 261 15.30 5.84 -12.89
C ARG A 261 13.98 5.91 -12.12
N ASP A 262 13.58 4.84 -11.45
CA ASP A 262 12.39 4.84 -10.59
C ASP A 262 12.57 5.81 -9.40
N ARG A 263 13.79 5.99 -8.89
CA ARG A 263 14.13 6.99 -7.84
C ARG A 263 14.19 8.43 -8.36
N LEU A 264 14.68 8.67 -9.58
CA LEU A 264 14.76 9.99 -10.22
C LEU A 264 13.40 10.43 -10.78
N ASP A 265 12.59 9.51 -11.29
CA ASP A 265 11.20 9.73 -11.68
C ASP A 265 10.34 10.00 -10.43
N ALA A 266 10.72 9.47 -9.26
CA ALA A 266 10.15 9.86 -7.96
C ALA A 266 10.60 11.26 -7.47
N ALA A 267 11.62 11.88 -8.09
CA ALA A 267 12.13 13.20 -7.71
C ALA A 267 11.68 14.36 -8.65
N ALA A 268 11.12 14.08 -9.83
CA ALA A 268 10.60 15.08 -10.78
C ALA A 268 9.11 14.84 -11.07
N GLY A 269 8.24 15.31 -10.17
CA GLY A 269 6.81 14.94 -10.15
C GLY A 269 5.99 15.42 -11.36
N TYR A 270 5.73 14.50 -12.31
CA TYR A 270 4.39 14.02 -12.72
C TYR A 270 4.51 12.81 -13.68
N PRO A 271 3.44 12.03 -13.92
CA PRO A 271 3.44 10.57 -13.95
C PRO A 271 3.52 10.00 -15.38
N SER A 272 3.94 8.74 -15.52
CA SER A 272 3.50 7.83 -16.60
C SER A 272 4.25 6.51 -16.44
N SER A 273 3.67 5.59 -15.68
CA SER A 273 2.79 4.56 -16.25
C SER A 273 3.60 3.40 -16.82
N GLN A 274 2.98 2.24 -16.90
CA GLN A 274 2.97 1.47 -18.14
C GLN A 274 4.20 1.72 -19.03
N ARG A 275 5.31 1.09 -18.70
CA ARG A 275 6.31 0.74 -19.72
C ARG A 275 7.17 -0.41 -19.21
N ASN A 276 6.50 -1.55 -19.10
CA ASN A 276 7.00 -2.87 -19.46
C ASN A 276 7.79 -3.61 -18.35
N LEU A 277 7.27 -4.64 -17.67
CA LEU A 277 6.19 -5.59 -18.02
C LEU A 277 6.29 -6.21 -19.43
N ILE A 278 7.39 -5.93 -20.15
CA ILE A 278 7.84 -6.68 -21.31
C ILE A 278 9.32 -6.93 -21.08
N LYS A 279 9.63 -7.96 -20.28
CA LYS A 279 10.71 -8.95 -20.49
C LYS A 279 10.95 -9.74 -19.20
N GLY A 280 10.42 -10.96 -19.15
CA GLY A 280 10.72 -11.97 -18.14
C GLY A 280 9.47 -12.55 -17.46
N ALA A 281 8.63 -13.42 -18.01
CA ALA A 281 8.75 -14.28 -19.19
C ALA A 281 10.17 -14.82 -19.38
N HIS A 282 10.68 -15.59 -18.41
CA HIS A 282 11.62 -16.70 -18.63
C HIS A 282 11.88 -17.44 -17.31
N TRP A 283 10.94 -18.31 -16.95
CA TRP A 283 11.24 -19.66 -16.41
C TRP A 283 10.04 -20.60 -16.66
N LEU A 284 9.69 -20.76 -17.93
CA LEU A 284 9.61 -22.11 -18.49
C LEU A 284 11.00 -22.38 -19.06
N GLU A 285 11.59 -23.51 -18.65
CA GLU A 285 12.74 -24.25 -19.22
C GLU A 285 13.85 -24.54 -18.21
N ALA A 286 13.73 -25.66 -17.51
CA ALA A 286 14.72 -26.74 -17.60
C ALA A 286 14.15 -27.94 -16.85
N HIS A 287 13.49 -28.83 -17.60
CA HIS A 287 13.68 -30.29 -17.58
C HIS A 287 13.13 -30.84 -18.91
N SER A 288 13.89 -30.61 -19.99
CA SER A 288 13.92 -31.54 -21.12
C SER A 288 15.39 -31.69 -21.54
N GLY A 289 15.85 -32.93 -21.65
CA GLY A 289 17.18 -33.24 -22.19
C GLY A 289 18.04 -34.22 -21.40
N LEU A 290 17.53 -35.42 -21.08
CA LEU A 290 18.38 -36.62 -21.14
C LEU A 290 17.75 -37.58 -22.14
N SER A 291 18.56 -37.87 -23.15
CA SER A 291 18.36 -38.72 -24.30
C SER A 291 18.11 -40.18 -23.94
N ASP A 292 17.43 -40.86 -24.85
CA ASP A 292 17.39 -42.32 -25.01
C ASP A 292 18.69 -43.01 -24.56
N ARG A 293 18.58 -43.82 -23.50
CA ARG A 293 19.28 -45.10 -23.38
C ARG A 293 18.39 -46.07 -22.63
N GLU A 294 18.00 -47.13 -23.34
CA GLU A 294 17.57 -48.40 -22.77
C GLU A 294 18.56 -48.84 -21.68
N THR A 295 18.08 -48.99 -20.45
CA THR A 295 18.53 -50.02 -19.51
C THR A 295 17.47 -50.16 -18.44
N GLY A 296 16.82 -51.32 -18.40
CA GLY A 296 15.90 -51.66 -17.32
C GLY A 296 16.62 -51.76 -15.98
N MET A 297 15.99 -51.23 -14.93
CA MET A 297 16.13 -51.75 -13.58
C MET A 297 14.92 -51.30 -12.74
N GLN A 298 14.36 -52.26 -12.03
CA GLN A 298 13.10 -52.21 -11.28
C GLN A 298 13.22 -51.52 -9.91
N CYS A 299 12.04 -51.20 -9.37
CA CYS A 299 11.64 -51.08 -7.95
C CYS A 299 11.70 -49.69 -7.25
N PRO A 300 10.82 -49.42 -6.26
CA PRO A 300 9.41 -49.84 -6.10
C PRO A 300 8.43 -48.72 -5.64
N GLN A 301 7.15 -48.90 -5.99
CA GLN A 301 5.88 -48.46 -5.36
C GLN A 301 5.84 -47.24 -4.40
N LEU A 302 5.09 -46.22 -4.82
CA LEU A 302 4.30 -45.31 -3.96
C LEU A 302 2.85 -45.22 -4.50
N GLU A 303 2.22 -46.37 -4.68
CA GLU A 303 0.82 -46.55 -5.14
C GLU A 303 -0.23 -46.40 -4.02
N HIS A 304 0.13 -45.87 -2.86
CA HIS A 304 -0.81 -45.68 -1.77
C HIS A 304 -0.62 -44.30 -1.17
N LEU A 305 -1.47 -43.33 -1.55
CA LEU A 305 -2.06 -42.31 -0.67
C LEU A 305 -2.88 -41.30 -1.47
N VAL A 306 -4.13 -41.12 -1.01
CA VAL A 306 -5.12 -40.07 -1.35
C VAL A 306 -6.03 -40.37 -2.54
N LYS A 307 -6.99 -41.28 -2.31
CA LYS A 307 -8.31 -41.25 -2.94
C LYS A 307 -9.08 -40.02 -2.41
N ALA A 308 -9.57 -39.18 -3.32
CA ALA A 308 -10.56 -38.15 -3.04
C ALA A 308 -11.91 -38.78 -2.64
N PRO A 309 -12.78 -38.11 -1.86
CA PRO A 309 -14.16 -38.53 -1.72
C PRO A 309 -14.81 -38.46 -3.11
N GLY A 310 -15.32 -39.59 -3.59
CA GLY A 310 -15.96 -39.65 -4.89
C GLY A 310 -17.21 -38.75 -4.92
N SER A 311 -17.38 -38.01 -6.00
CA SER A 311 -18.71 -37.88 -6.61
C SER A 311 -19.32 -39.28 -6.71
N PRO A 312 -20.67 -39.44 -6.61
CA PRO A 312 -21.29 -40.75 -6.62
C PRO A 312 -20.83 -41.50 -7.88
N SER A 313 -19.99 -42.50 -7.67
CA SER A 313 -19.67 -43.46 -8.71
C SER A 313 -20.99 -44.09 -9.12
N PHE A 314 -21.33 -44.02 -10.40
CA PHE A 314 -22.34 -44.88 -11.00
C PHE A 314 -22.06 -46.32 -10.55
N GLN A 315 -22.83 -46.83 -9.58
CA GLN A 315 -23.05 -48.26 -9.51
C GLN A 315 -23.87 -48.58 -10.76
N LYS A 316 -23.25 -49.29 -11.71
CA LYS A 316 -24.03 -50.05 -12.68
C LYS A 316 -24.93 -50.98 -11.87
N ASN A 317 -26.21 -50.67 -11.75
CA ASN A 317 -27.22 -51.70 -11.52
C ASN A 317 -27.23 -52.59 -12.78
N PRO A 318 -27.01 -53.91 -12.68
CA PRO A 318 -27.09 -54.80 -13.84
C PRO A 318 -28.52 -55.03 -14.33
N ASP A 319 -29.55 -54.68 -13.54
CA ASP A 319 -30.91 -55.14 -13.79
C ASP A 319 -31.93 -53.99 -13.79
N THR A 320 -31.98 -53.24 -14.89
CA THR A 320 -33.21 -52.55 -15.32
C THR A 320 -33.15 -52.34 -16.83
N GLU A 321 -34.05 -53.00 -17.56
CA GLU A 321 -34.22 -52.84 -19.00
C GLU A 321 -34.51 -51.37 -19.34
N ALA A 322 -33.56 -50.72 -20.04
CA ALA A 322 -33.73 -49.38 -20.60
C ALA A 322 -34.51 -49.44 -21.92
N PRO A 323 -35.41 -48.48 -22.22
CA PRO A 323 -36.02 -48.38 -23.54
C PRO A 323 -34.97 -47.88 -24.57
N ALA A 324 -34.54 -48.80 -25.44
CA ALA A 324 -33.88 -48.62 -26.73
C ALA A 324 -33.01 -47.36 -26.94
N LEU A 325 -31.77 -47.39 -26.43
CA LEU A 325 -30.68 -46.53 -26.90
C LEU A 325 -30.03 -47.14 -28.16
N LYS A 326 -29.85 -46.32 -29.20
CA LYS A 326 -29.20 -46.68 -30.47
C LYS A 326 -27.79 -47.22 -30.22
N ALA A 327 -27.43 -48.30 -30.90
CA ALA A 327 -26.11 -48.92 -30.80
C ALA A 327 -25.00 -47.98 -31.30
N HIS A 328 -24.07 -47.61 -30.41
CA HIS A 328 -22.92 -46.76 -30.72
C HIS A 328 -21.90 -47.45 -31.64
N THR A 329 -21.37 -46.73 -32.63
CA THR A 329 -20.31 -47.23 -33.53
C THR A 329 -18.93 -47.21 -32.86
N PRO A 330 -17.93 -48.01 -33.30
CA PRO A 330 -16.58 -48.04 -32.70
C PRO A 330 -15.81 -46.71 -32.71
N SER A 331 -16.26 -45.75 -33.52
CA SER A 331 -15.76 -44.36 -33.59
C SER A 331 -16.24 -43.54 -32.39
N GLU A 332 -17.54 -43.62 -32.07
CA GLU A 332 -18.20 -42.91 -30.96
C GLU A 332 -17.61 -43.31 -29.60
N TRP A 333 -17.25 -44.58 -29.43
CA TRP A 333 -16.59 -45.08 -28.21
C TRP A 333 -15.21 -44.46 -27.94
N LYS A 334 -14.51 -43.97 -28.97
CA LYS A 334 -13.21 -43.28 -28.80
C LYS A 334 -13.42 -41.83 -28.36
N GLU A 335 -14.43 -41.16 -28.89
CA GLU A 335 -14.77 -39.77 -28.55
C GLU A 335 -15.34 -39.67 -27.13
N GLU A 336 -16.19 -40.62 -26.72
CA GLU A 336 -16.72 -40.69 -25.35
C GLU A 336 -15.60 -40.86 -24.30
N LYS A 337 -14.62 -41.74 -24.55
CA LYS A 337 -13.45 -41.93 -23.68
C LYS A 337 -12.55 -40.69 -23.63
N GLN A 338 -12.47 -39.93 -24.73
CA GLN A 338 -11.72 -38.67 -24.77
C GLN A 338 -12.43 -37.58 -23.94
N PHE A 339 -13.75 -37.49 -24.04
CA PHE A 339 -14.55 -36.58 -23.23
C PHE A 339 -14.39 -36.86 -21.73
N LEU A 340 -14.55 -38.12 -21.30
CA LEU A 340 -14.39 -38.52 -19.89
C LEU A 340 -13.01 -38.15 -19.34
N ARG A 341 -11.93 -38.43 -20.08
CA ARG A 341 -10.57 -38.06 -19.68
C ARG A 341 -10.38 -36.56 -19.53
N LEU A 342 -10.97 -35.76 -20.43
CA LEU A 342 -10.86 -34.31 -20.37
C LEU A 342 -11.66 -33.74 -19.20
N ARG A 343 -12.86 -34.28 -18.93
CA ARG A 343 -13.67 -33.93 -17.76
C ARG A 343 -12.93 -34.27 -16.46
N ASP A 344 -12.44 -35.49 -16.33
CA ASP A 344 -11.71 -35.92 -15.13
C ASP A 344 -10.43 -35.09 -14.92
N HIS A 345 -9.75 -34.69 -16.01
CA HIS A 345 -8.65 -33.73 -15.96
C HIS A 345 -9.11 -32.34 -15.50
N ALA A 346 -10.23 -31.83 -16.00
CA ALA A 346 -10.79 -30.54 -15.59
C ALA A 346 -11.15 -30.53 -14.09
N GLU A 347 -11.78 -31.61 -13.60
CA GLU A 347 -12.12 -31.79 -12.18
C GLU A 347 -10.88 -31.93 -11.30
N ALA A 348 -9.84 -32.62 -11.78
CA ALA A 348 -8.55 -32.71 -11.10
C ALA A 348 -7.87 -31.32 -11.02
N CYS A 349 -7.90 -30.54 -12.10
CA CYS A 349 -7.39 -29.16 -12.08
C CYS A 349 -8.17 -28.28 -11.10
N LEU A 350 -9.50 -28.36 -11.09
CA LEU A 350 -10.34 -27.63 -10.14
C LEU A 350 -10.02 -28.02 -8.69
N SER A 351 -9.84 -29.32 -8.43
CA SER A 351 -9.52 -29.86 -7.10
C SER A 351 -8.12 -29.46 -6.61
N ASN A 352 -7.18 -29.25 -7.54
CA ASN A 352 -5.83 -28.75 -7.27
C ASN A 352 -5.74 -27.20 -7.28
N SER A 353 -6.87 -26.50 -7.36
CA SER A 353 -6.96 -25.04 -7.45
C SER A 353 -6.26 -24.42 -8.67
N ASP A 354 -6.03 -25.20 -9.73
CA ASP A 354 -5.52 -24.71 -11.02
C ASP A 354 -6.69 -24.21 -11.90
N LEU A 355 -7.24 -23.08 -11.49
CA LEU A 355 -8.47 -22.53 -12.06
C LEU A 355 -8.33 -22.16 -13.54
N LYS A 356 -7.14 -21.74 -13.98
CA LYS A 356 -6.90 -21.35 -15.39
C LYS A 356 -6.97 -22.55 -16.32
N HIS A 357 -6.32 -23.66 -15.98
CA HIS A 357 -6.39 -24.88 -16.79
C HIS A 357 -7.75 -25.56 -16.68
N ALA A 358 -8.38 -25.54 -15.50
CA ALA A 358 -9.74 -26.02 -15.31
C ALA A 358 -10.74 -25.26 -16.22
N LEU A 359 -10.63 -23.93 -16.30
CA LEU A 359 -11.50 -23.11 -17.16
C LEU A 359 -11.42 -23.55 -18.62
N VAL A 360 -10.20 -23.70 -19.15
CA VAL A 360 -9.97 -24.09 -20.55
C VAL A 360 -10.45 -25.51 -20.79
N ALA A 361 -10.21 -26.43 -19.86
CA ALA A 361 -10.62 -27.82 -19.97
C ALA A 361 -12.16 -27.96 -19.98
N PHE A 362 -12.86 -27.30 -19.05
CA PHE A 362 -14.34 -27.32 -19.02
C PHE A 362 -14.96 -26.65 -20.26
N GLN A 363 -14.41 -25.51 -20.71
CA GLN A 363 -14.87 -24.88 -21.96
C GLN A 363 -14.67 -25.78 -23.18
N ARG A 364 -13.61 -26.59 -23.19
CA ARG A 364 -13.37 -27.58 -24.24
C ARG A 364 -14.32 -28.77 -24.13
N CYS A 365 -14.65 -29.24 -22.93
CA CYS A 365 -15.69 -30.25 -22.73
C CYS A 365 -17.04 -29.81 -23.31
N LEU A 366 -17.44 -28.55 -23.09
CA LEU A 366 -18.71 -28.00 -23.60
C LEU A 366 -18.76 -27.84 -25.13
N LYS A 367 -17.60 -27.89 -25.82
CA LYS A 367 -17.51 -27.85 -27.29
C LYS A 367 -17.51 -29.24 -27.94
N MET A 368 -17.40 -30.31 -27.15
CA MET A 368 -17.47 -31.68 -27.63
C MET A 368 -18.93 -32.16 -27.67
N ASP A 369 -19.21 -33.23 -28.40
CA ASP A 369 -20.51 -33.90 -28.34
C ASP A 369 -20.67 -34.57 -26.97
N ILE A 370 -21.57 -34.02 -26.14
CA ILE A 370 -21.77 -34.47 -24.76
C ILE A 370 -22.73 -35.68 -24.77
N PRO A 371 -22.32 -36.83 -24.21
CA PRO A 371 -23.06 -38.09 -24.34
C PRO A 371 -24.41 -38.13 -23.59
N TRP A 372 -24.61 -37.30 -22.55
CA TRP A 372 -25.91 -37.18 -21.86
C TRP A 372 -26.17 -35.75 -21.33
N PRO A 373 -27.45 -35.33 -21.21
CA PRO A 373 -27.82 -33.98 -20.76
C PRO A 373 -27.31 -33.61 -19.36
N ASP A 374 -27.33 -34.54 -18.40
CA ASP A 374 -26.96 -34.25 -17.01
C ASP A 374 -25.49 -33.84 -16.87
N ALA A 375 -24.57 -34.46 -17.64
CA ALA A 375 -23.16 -34.06 -17.67
C ALA A 375 -22.98 -32.63 -18.17
N ARG A 376 -23.84 -32.16 -19.09
CA ARG A 376 -23.79 -30.78 -19.57
C ARG A 376 -24.13 -29.82 -18.44
N TRP A 377 -25.11 -30.14 -17.60
CA TRP A 377 -25.49 -29.33 -16.46
C TRP A 377 -24.38 -29.29 -15.40
N GLU A 378 -23.81 -30.45 -15.05
CA GLU A 378 -22.70 -30.54 -14.09
C GLU A 378 -21.46 -29.78 -14.56
N ILE A 379 -21.07 -29.93 -15.83
CA ILE A 379 -19.91 -29.22 -16.40
C ILE A 379 -20.16 -27.72 -16.42
N THR A 380 -21.36 -27.27 -16.79
CA THR A 380 -21.71 -25.84 -16.79
C THR A 380 -21.68 -25.27 -15.37
N GLY A 381 -22.23 -26.00 -14.39
CA GLY A 381 -22.18 -25.62 -12.98
C GLY A 381 -20.76 -25.55 -12.43
N SER A 382 -19.88 -26.48 -12.81
CA SER A 382 -18.46 -26.49 -12.41
C SER A 382 -17.64 -25.41 -13.13
N LEU A 383 -17.94 -25.14 -14.40
CA LEU A 383 -17.37 -24.02 -15.15
C LEU A 383 -17.70 -22.69 -14.48
N ALA A 384 -18.95 -22.48 -14.08
CA ALA A 384 -19.36 -21.28 -13.36
C ALA A 384 -18.61 -21.14 -12.04
N LEU A 385 -18.41 -22.22 -11.29
CA LEU A 385 -17.59 -22.20 -10.06
C LEU A 385 -16.13 -21.78 -10.34
N VAL A 386 -15.52 -22.28 -11.42
CA VAL A 386 -14.18 -21.84 -11.85
C VAL A 386 -14.17 -20.37 -12.23
N GLN A 387 -15.19 -19.89 -12.96
CA GLN A 387 -15.31 -18.49 -13.31
C GLN A 387 -15.43 -17.58 -12.07
N MET A 388 -16.21 -17.99 -11.08
CA MET A 388 -16.30 -17.30 -9.79
C MET A 388 -14.95 -17.31 -9.05
N GLY A 389 -14.23 -18.43 -9.06
CA GLY A 389 -12.89 -18.53 -8.48
C GLY A 389 -11.84 -17.65 -9.18
N LEU A 390 -12.06 -17.28 -10.43
CA LEU A 390 -11.25 -16.31 -11.19
C LEU A 390 -11.75 -14.86 -11.05
N GLY A 391 -12.86 -14.64 -10.34
CA GLY A 391 -13.46 -13.32 -10.14
C GLY A 391 -14.41 -12.85 -11.24
N HIS A 392 -14.79 -13.71 -12.20
CA HIS A 392 -15.73 -13.39 -13.28
C HIS A 392 -17.19 -13.65 -12.85
N TYR A 393 -17.68 -12.88 -11.88
CA TYR A 393 -18.98 -13.13 -11.24
C TYR A 393 -20.17 -12.85 -12.14
N ALA A 394 -20.15 -11.79 -12.95
CA ALA A 394 -21.28 -11.47 -13.84
C ALA A 394 -21.51 -12.58 -14.88
N LYS A 395 -20.42 -13.09 -15.44
CA LYS A 395 -20.48 -14.18 -16.41
C LYS A 395 -20.97 -15.49 -15.78
N ALA A 396 -20.46 -15.81 -14.59
CA ALA A 396 -20.91 -17.00 -13.86
C ALA A 396 -22.39 -16.91 -13.49
N GLU A 397 -22.87 -15.73 -13.09
CA GLU A 397 -24.27 -15.49 -12.75
C GLU A 397 -25.19 -15.71 -13.96
N GLU A 398 -24.85 -15.14 -15.12
CA GLU A 398 -25.58 -15.33 -16.38
C GLU A 398 -25.62 -16.82 -16.81
N GLU A 399 -24.47 -17.50 -16.76
CA GLU A 399 -24.37 -18.93 -17.10
C GLU A 399 -25.24 -19.80 -16.16
N LEU A 400 -25.23 -19.50 -14.86
CA LEU A 400 -26.04 -20.23 -13.87
C LEU A 400 -27.53 -19.93 -14.02
N GLN A 401 -27.92 -18.69 -14.32
CA GLN A 401 -29.31 -18.32 -14.57
C GLN A 401 -29.86 -19.06 -15.80
N ASN A 402 -29.08 -19.08 -16.89
CA ASN A 402 -29.42 -19.80 -18.11
C ASN A 402 -29.50 -21.32 -17.86
N LEU A 403 -28.60 -21.87 -17.05
CA LEU A 403 -28.64 -23.28 -16.68
C LEU A 403 -29.93 -23.63 -15.92
N LEU A 404 -30.32 -22.82 -14.93
CA LEU A 404 -31.55 -23.02 -14.15
C LEU A 404 -32.82 -23.00 -15.01
N GLY A 405 -32.84 -22.20 -16.08
CA GLY A 405 -33.96 -22.17 -17.05
C GLY A 405 -34.04 -23.41 -17.95
N ASN A 406 -32.94 -24.16 -18.10
CA ASN A 406 -32.83 -25.30 -19.01
C ASN A 406 -32.96 -26.68 -18.32
N ILE A 407 -32.94 -26.74 -17.00
CA ILE A 407 -33.11 -27.99 -16.25
C ILE A 407 -34.57 -28.46 -16.32
N THR A 408 -34.82 -29.60 -16.98
CA THR A 408 -36.16 -30.20 -17.14
C THR A 408 -36.28 -31.54 -16.43
N ILE A 409 -37.42 -31.79 -15.76
CA ILE A 409 -37.68 -33.03 -14.99
C ILE A 409 -38.49 -34.06 -15.82
N THR A 410 -38.84 -33.74 -17.07
CA THR A 410 -39.76 -34.55 -17.88
C THR A 410 -39.14 -35.88 -18.32
N GLY A 411 -39.78 -37.00 -17.98
CA GLY A 411 -39.42 -38.33 -18.49
C GLY A 411 -38.42 -39.14 -17.66
N LEU A 412 -38.10 -38.69 -16.43
CA LEU A 412 -37.16 -39.37 -15.52
C LEU A 412 -37.86 -40.29 -14.51
N ASP A 413 -37.19 -41.39 -14.12
CA ASP A 413 -37.58 -42.27 -13.02
C ASP A 413 -37.36 -41.60 -11.64
N ASP A 414 -37.82 -42.19 -10.55
CA ASP A 414 -37.71 -41.59 -9.20
C ASP A 414 -36.26 -41.23 -8.81
N LYS A 415 -35.30 -42.08 -9.17
CA LYS A 415 -33.87 -41.84 -8.93
C LYS A 415 -33.31 -40.70 -9.78
N GLY A 416 -33.67 -40.64 -11.06
CA GLY A 416 -33.31 -39.54 -11.94
C GLY A 416 -33.93 -38.21 -11.49
N ARG A 417 -35.17 -38.23 -10.99
CA ARG A 417 -35.83 -37.04 -10.42
C ARG A 417 -35.07 -36.49 -9.21
N GLU A 418 -34.59 -37.35 -8.32
CA GLU A 418 -33.82 -36.95 -7.13
C GLU A 418 -32.43 -36.41 -7.51
N ALA A 419 -31.73 -37.04 -8.44
CA ALA A 419 -30.44 -36.56 -8.95
C ALA A 419 -30.55 -35.16 -9.59
N VAL A 420 -31.57 -34.94 -10.43
CA VAL A 420 -31.83 -33.64 -11.04
C VAL A 420 -32.23 -32.59 -9.99
N ALA A 421 -32.99 -32.98 -8.96
CA ALA A 421 -33.29 -32.10 -7.84
C ALA A 421 -32.02 -31.66 -7.09
N ASN A 422 -31.06 -32.56 -6.85
CA ASN A 422 -29.78 -32.24 -6.23
C ASN A 422 -28.93 -31.28 -7.07
N ILE A 423 -28.84 -31.52 -8.39
CA ILE A 423 -28.16 -30.60 -9.32
C ILE A 423 -28.82 -29.22 -9.28
N ARG A 424 -30.16 -29.16 -9.27
CA ARG A 424 -30.90 -27.90 -9.20
C ARG A 424 -30.64 -27.16 -7.87
N ARG A 425 -30.61 -27.85 -6.74
CA ARG A 425 -30.30 -27.26 -5.42
C ARG A 425 -28.91 -26.61 -5.40
N GLU A 426 -27.88 -27.35 -5.79
CA GLU A 426 -26.49 -26.87 -5.80
C GLU A 426 -26.30 -25.74 -6.83
N THR A 427 -26.94 -25.83 -8.00
CA THR A 427 -26.90 -24.76 -9.02
C THR A 427 -27.57 -23.47 -8.51
N THR A 428 -28.72 -23.60 -7.83
CA THR A 428 -29.42 -22.45 -7.22
C THR A 428 -28.58 -21.80 -6.13
N PHE A 429 -27.89 -22.61 -5.31
CA PHE A 429 -26.94 -22.10 -4.32
C PHE A 429 -25.77 -21.34 -4.95
N ARG A 430 -25.14 -21.89 -6.00
CA ARG A 430 -24.05 -21.21 -6.73
C ARG A 430 -24.52 -19.90 -7.36
N HIS A 431 -25.73 -19.88 -7.92
CA HIS A 431 -26.32 -18.66 -8.48
C HIS A 431 -26.53 -17.59 -7.39
N ALA A 432 -27.07 -17.98 -6.24
CA ALA A 432 -27.20 -17.08 -5.09
C ALA A 432 -25.84 -16.56 -4.59
N LEU A 433 -24.80 -17.40 -4.61
CA LEU A 433 -23.44 -17.01 -4.24
C LEU A 433 -22.88 -15.99 -5.24
N ALA A 434 -23.08 -16.18 -6.55
CA ALA A 434 -22.67 -15.22 -7.58
C ALA A 434 -23.40 -13.88 -7.43
N LEU A 435 -24.71 -13.89 -7.21
CA LEU A 435 -25.51 -12.69 -6.92
C LEU A 435 -25.01 -11.95 -5.67
N SER A 436 -24.68 -12.69 -4.61
CA SER A 436 -24.13 -12.10 -3.38
C SER A 436 -22.76 -11.44 -3.62
N ARG A 437 -21.91 -12.02 -4.48
CA ARG A 437 -20.62 -11.44 -4.87
C ARG A 437 -20.75 -10.21 -5.77
N LEU A 438 -21.88 -10.06 -6.46
CA LEU A 438 -22.27 -8.87 -7.22
C LEU A 438 -23.07 -7.86 -6.35
N GLU A 439 -23.09 -8.06 -5.04
CA GLU A 439 -23.79 -7.21 -4.05
C GLU A 439 -25.33 -7.17 -4.21
N LYS A 440 -25.92 -8.12 -4.95
CA LYS A 440 -27.37 -8.28 -5.13
C LYS A 440 -28.00 -9.13 -4.03
N HIS A 441 -27.85 -8.71 -2.77
CA HIS A 441 -28.23 -9.51 -1.60
C HIS A 441 -29.72 -9.84 -1.48
N ASN A 442 -30.62 -8.94 -1.93
CA ASN A 442 -32.06 -9.20 -1.94
C ASN A 442 -32.44 -10.35 -2.90
N GLU A 443 -31.81 -10.39 -4.08
CA GLU A 443 -32.02 -11.47 -5.06
C GLU A 443 -31.42 -12.78 -4.56
N ALA A 444 -30.22 -12.72 -3.99
CA ALA A 444 -29.58 -13.89 -3.37
C ALA A 444 -30.46 -14.52 -2.28
N LEU A 445 -31.07 -13.72 -1.39
CA LEU A 445 -31.99 -14.24 -0.36
C LEU A 445 -33.23 -14.92 -0.95
N LYS A 446 -33.81 -14.36 -2.02
CA LYS A 446 -34.94 -14.98 -2.74
C LYS A 446 -34.53 -16.34 -3.34
N CYS A 447 -33.35 -16.40 -3.98
CA CYS A 447 -32.81 -17.65 -4.51
C CYS A 447 -32.61 -18.71 -3.42
N LEU A 448 -32.07 -18.32 -2.28
CA LEU A 448 -31.83 -19.23 -1.15
C LEU A 448 -33.14 -19.78 -0.56
N SER A 449 -34.21 -18.96 -0.48
CA SER A 449 -35.52 -19.43 0.00
C SER A 449 -36.23 -20.44 -0.90
N MET A 450 -35.82 -20.55 -2.18
CA MET A 450 -36.39 -21.53 -3.11
C MET A 450 -35.73 -22.91 -3.02
N ILE A 451 -34.66 -23.06 -2.23
CA ILE A 451 -33.95 -24.33 -2.09
C ILE A 451 -34.67 -25.19 -1.05
N GLU A 452 -35.35 -26.24 -1.49
CA GLU A 452 -36.00 -27.22 -0.61
C GLU A 452 -34.98 -28.25 -0.12
N ILE A 453 -34.88 -28.43 1.21
CA ILE A 453 -33.97 -29.38 1.84
C ILE A 453 -34.77 -30.62 2.25
N PRO A 454 -34.30 -31.84 1.93
CA PRO A 454 -34.96 -33.07 2.35
C PRO A 454 -35.07 -33.16 3.88
N THR A 455 -36.23 -33.54 4.42
CA THR A 455 -36.45 -33.71 5.87
C THR A 455 -35.80 -35.00 6.40
N GLU A 456 -35.25 -34.93 7.61
CA GLU A 456 -34.44 -35.96 8.29
C GLU A 456 -35.08 -37.36 8.47
N SER A 457 -36.38 -37.54 8.25
CA SER A 457 -37.10 -38.67 8.85
C SER A 457 -36.84 -40.05 8.22
N GLU A 458 -36.20 -40.18 7.05
CA GLU A 458 -35.99 -41.49 6.39
C GLU A 458 -34.74 -41.56 5.47
N GLN A 459 -33.57 -41.01 5.85
CA GLN A 459 -32.38 -41.00 4.96
C GLN A 459 -31.16 -41.81 5.47
N PRO A 460 -30.42 -42.53 4.60
CA PRO A 460 -29.12 -43.14 4.91
C PRO A 460 -28.07 -42.10 5.34
N SER A 461 -27.07 -42.53 6.13
CA SER A 461 -26.07 -41.65 6.79
C SER A 461 -25.38 -40.63 5.88
N ILE A 462 -25.11 -40.98 4.62
CA ILE A 462 -24.46 -40.11 3.62
C ILE A 462 -25.40 -38.99 3.15
N GLN A 463 -26.69 -39.27 2.97
CA GLN A 463 -27.67 -38.26 2.53
C GLN A 463 -27.94 -37.22 3.63
N ALA A 464 -27.90 -37.65 4.90
CA ALA A 464 -27.97 -36.73 6.04
C ALA A 464 -26.76 -35.77 6.12
N GLU A 465 -25.54 -36.26 5.83
CA GLU A 465 -24.33 -35.43 5.80
C GLU A 465 -24.39 -34.34 4.70
N GLU A 466 -24.85 -34.70 3.51
CA GLU A 466 -25.00 -33.76 2.38
C GLU A 466 -26.08 -32.70 2.65
N ALA A 467 -27.19 -33.09 3.26
CA ALA A 467 -28.26 -32.18 3.67
C ALA A 467 -27.77 -31.15 4.71
N LEU A 468 -27.06 -31.60 5.76
CA LEU A 468 -26.49 -30.73 6.80
C LEU A 468 -25.47 -29.74 6.21
N MET A 469 -24.62 -30.18 5.29
CA MET A 469 -23.68 -29.29 4.61
C MET A 469 -24.37 -28.23 3.77
N LEU A 470 -25.36 -28.62 2.97
CA LEU A 470 -26.10 -27.68 2.12
C LEU A 470 -26.85 -26.67 2.98
N GLN A 471 -27.52 -27.11 4.05
CA GLN A 471 -28.17 -26.22 5.00
C GLN A 471 -27.17 -25.24 5.62
N GLY A 472 -26.04 -25.73 6.14
CA GLY A 472 -25.01 -24.85 6.71
C GLY A 472 -24.43 -23.85 5.70
N LYS A 473 -24.29 -24.21 4.41
CA LYS A 473 -23.91 -23.26 3.35
C LYS A 473 -24.99 -22.18 3.15
N ILE A 474 -26.26 -22.58 3.07
CA ILE A 474 -27.41 -21.68 2.90
C ILE A 474 -27.50 -20.69 4.07
N SER A 475 -27.52 -21.19 5.32
CA SER A 475 -27.68 -20.35 6.51
C SER A 475 -26.54 -19.33 6.65
N ARG A 476 -25.30 -19.71 6.34
CA ARG A 476 -24.16 -18.76 6.31
C ARG A 476 -24.34 -17.64 5.30
N LEU A 477 -24.76 -17.97 4.08
CA LEU A 477 -24.94 -16.97 3.02
C LEU A 477 -26.17 -16.09 3.27
N GLN A 478 -27.23 -16.64 3.87
CA GLN A 478 -28.39 -15.87 4.33
C GLN A 478 -28.01 -14.87 5.42
N ALA A 479 -27.28 -15.32 6.45
CA ALA A 479 -26.80 -14.46 7.52
C ALA A 479 -25.94 -13.32 6.96
N LEU A 480 -24.98 -13.63 6.08
CA LEU A 480 -24.12 -12.62 5.47
C LEU A 480 -24.92 -11.61 4.62
N SER A 481 -25.84 -12.09 3.79
CA SER A 481 -26.66 -11.23 2.91
C SER A 481 -27.57 -10.31 3.72
N ARG A 482 -28.17 -10.79 4.82
CA ARG A 482 -28.97 -9.97 5.74
C ARG A 482 -28.13 -8.91 6.46
N ALA A 483 -26.87 -9.22 6.79
CA ALA A 483 -25.97 -8.25 7.40
C ALA A 483 -25.64 -7.10 6.42
N TYR A 484 -25.37 -7.41 5.15
CA TYR A 484 -25.10 -6.38 4.13
C TYR A 484 -26.31 -5.49 3.81
N LEU A 485 -27.54 -5.99 4.00
CA LEU A 485 -28.78 -5.20 3.84
C LEU A 485 -29.08 -4.23 5.00
N GLY A 486 -28.11 -3.98 5.90
CA GLY A 486 -28.27 -3.02 7.00
C GLY A 486 -29.06 -3.57 8.19
N PHE A 487 -28.97 -4.89 8.43
CA PHE A 487 -29.52 -5.55 9.62
C PHE A 487 -31.05 -5.41 9.80
N GLN A 488 -31.83 -5.24 8.73
CA GLN A 488 -33.28 -5.02 8.84
C GLN A 488 -34.04 -6.16 9.57
N ASP A 489 -33.50 -7.39 9.53
CA ASP A 489 -34.12 -8.60 10.08
C ASP A 489 -33.15 -9.35 11.02
N LEU A 490 -32.92 -8.76 12.20
CA LEU A 490 -31.93 -9.25 13.17
C LEU A 490 -32.30 -10.63 13.76
N GLN A 491 -33.59 -10.90 13.96
CA GLN A 491 -34.02 -12.18 14.51
C GLN A 491 -33.68 -13.31 13.55
N ASN A 492 -33.99 -13.15 12.25
CA ASN A 492 -33.63 -14.18 11.27
C ASN A 492 -32.12 -14.25 11.05
N LEU A 493 -31.39 -13.12 11.12
CA LEU A 493 -29.92 -13.15 11.13
C LEU A 493 -29.36 -14.04 12.25
N LYS A 494 -29.87 -13.88 13.48
CA LYS A 494 -29.47 -14.70 14.64
C LYS A 494 -29.83 -16.16 14.42
N ASN A 495 -31.06 -16.44 13.97
CA ASN A 495 -31.50 -17.79 13.65
C ASN A 495 -30.63 -18.46 12.58
N ASP A 496 -30.24 -17.72 11.52
CA ASP A 496 -29.40 -18.22 10.43
C ASP A 496 -27.97 -18.55 10.93
N LEU A 497 -27.42 -17.76 11.85
CA LEU A 497 -26.12 -18.03 12.48
C LEU A 497 -26.17 -19.22 13.44
N ASP A 498 -27.22 -19.31 14.27
CA ASP A 498 -27.43 -20.43 15.16
C ASP A 498 -27.65 -21.72 14.37
N GLU A 499 -28.35 -21.65 13.23
CA GLU A 499 -28.54 -22.78 12.33
C GLU A 499 -27.24 -23.24 11.68
N ALA A 500 -26.40 -22.30 11.23
CA ALA A 500 -25.07 -22.64 10.72
C ALA A 500 -24.22 -23.36 11.78
N ASP A 501 -24.30 -22.95 13.05
CA ASP A 501 -23.64 -23.62 14.17
C ASP A 501 -24.22 -25.01 14.45
N ARG A 502 -25.55 -25.15 14.42
CA ARG A 502 -26.22 -26.44 14.59
C ARG A 502 -25.76 -27.41 13.51
N CYS A 503 -25.72 -26.99 12.26
CA CYS A 503 -25.24 -27.81 11.15
C CYS A 503 -23.77 -28.21 11.34
N CYS A 504 -22.91 -27.27 11.72
CA CYS A 504 -21.50 -27.58 12.00
C CYS A 504 -21.32 -28.59 13.15
N LYS A 505 -22.07 -28.46 14.24
CA LYS A 505 -22.05 -29.43 15.34
C LYS A 505 -22.58 -30.79 14.91
N GLY A 506 -23.71 -30.82 14.21
CA GLY A 506 -24.31 -32.05 13.70
C GLY A 506 -23.36 -32.83 12.78
N LEU A 507 -22.59 -32.14 11.93
CA LEU A 507 -21.57 -32.75 11.07
C LEU A 507 -20.43 -33.41 11.87
N SER A 508 -20.05 -32.84 13.02
CA SER A 508 -19.05 -33.44 13.92
C SER A 508 -19.56 -34.70 14.64
N ASP A 509 -20.89 -34.86 14.73
CA ASP A 509 -21.56 -35.99 15.40
C ASP A 509 -21.94 -37.14 14.44
N VAL A 510 -21.81 -36.96 13.12
CA VAL A 510 -22.14 -38.00 12.12
C VAL A 510 -21.16 -39.18 12.24
N PRO A 511 -21.63 -40.42 12.48
CA PRO A 511 -20.76 -41.59 12.57
C PRO A 511 -20.13 -41.91 11.20
N PRO A 512 -18.84 -42.30 11.15
CA PRO A 512 -18.20 -42.67 9.89
C PRO A 512 -18.92 -43.90 9.27
N PRO A 513 -19.08 -43.96 7.93
CA PRO A 513 -19.75 -45.08 7.29
C PRO A 513 -19.03 -46.41 7.57
N ASP A 514 -19.82 -47.48 7.74
CA ASP A 514 -19.37 -48.80 8.21
C ASP A 514 -18.15 -49.33 7.45
N GLY A 515 -17.02 -49.47 8.15
CA GLY A 515 -15.84 -50.19 7.68
C GLY A 515 -14.57 -49.35 7.42
N GLU A 516 -14.64 -48.02 7.42
CA GLU A 516 -13.44 -47.18 7.28
C GLU A 516 -12.89 -46.72 8.65
N LYS A 517 -11.58 -46.89 8.87
CA LYS A 517 -10.92 -46.40 10.09
C LYS A 517 -11.08 -44.86 10.18
N PRO A 518 -11.35 -44.30 11.36
CA PRO A 518 -11.46 -42.86 11.54
C PRO A 518 -10.08 -42.22 11.35
N GLY A 519 -9.78 -41.74 10.13
CA GLY A 519 -8.50 -41.08 9.91
C GLY A 519 -8.12 -40.89 8.45
N ARG A 520 -8.69 -39.85 7.82
CA ARG A 520 -7.94 -38.77 7.12
C ARG A 520 -8.81 -37.95 6.18
N VAL A 521 -9.84 -38.53 5.55
CA VAL A 521 -10.55 -37.88 4.42
C VAL A 521 -11.73 -37.01 4.88
N ASN A 522 -12.48 -37.40 5.92
CA ASN A 522 -13.61 -36.59 6.43
C ASN A 522 -13.20 -35.45 7.38
N THR A 523 -12.00 -35.50 7.96
CA THR A 523 -11.53 -34.48 8.92
C THR A 523 -11.31 -33.11 8.27
N PHE A 524 -10.99 -33.08 6.96
CA PHE A 524 -10.75 -31.85 6.23
C PHE A 524 -12.04 -31.08 5.95
N LYS A 525 -13.06 -31.78 5.45
CA LYS A 525 -14.37 -31.24 5.07
C LYS A 525 -15.10 -30.57 6.24
N TYR A 526 -15.15 -31.24 7.39
CA TYR A 526 -15.76 -30.67 8.60
C TYR A 526 -15.00 -29.45 9.13
N ARG A 527 -13.65 -29.51 9.14
CA ARG A 527 -12.83 -28.36 9.54
C ARG A 527 -12.96 -27.17 8.61
N TRP A 528 -13.08 -27.41 7.30
CA TRP A 528 -13.37 -26.35 6.34
C TRP A 528 -14.71 -25.67 6.66
N THR A 529 -15.73 -26.46 7.01
CA THR A 529 -17.02 -25.89 7.43
C THR A 529 -16.91 -25.07 8.72
N GLU A 530 -16.17 -25.54 9.74
CA GLU A 530 -15.93 -24.81 10.98
C GLU A 530 -15.21 -23.48 10.74
N ILE A 531 -14.15 -23.47 9.92
CA ILE A 531 -13.40 -22.24 9.57
C ILE A 531 -14.31 -21.27 8.84
N SER A 532 -15.08 -21.75 7.85
CA SER A 532 -15.99 -20.91 7.07
C SER A 532 -17.16 -20.37 7.91
N THR A 533 -17.64 -21.11 8.91
CA THR A 533 -18.63 -20.61 9.87
C THR A 533 -18.04 -19.53 10.78
N SER A 534 -16.84 -19.75 11.32
CA SER A 534 -16.10 -18.73 12.09
C SER A 534 -15.82 -17.47 11.27
N LEU A 535 -15.41 -17.62 10.00
CA LEU A 535 -15.18 -16.51 9.08
C LEU A 535 -16.45 -15.67 8.86
N ASN A 536 -17.59 -16.32 8.60
CA ASN A 536 -18.87 -15.63 8.40
C ASN A 536 -19.31 -14.89 9.67
N LYS A 537 -19.21 -15.53 10.83
CA LYS A 537 -19.49 -14.88 12.12
C LYS A 537 -18.62 -13.66 12.35
N SER A 538 -17.32 -13.77 12.14
CA SER A 538 -16.39 -12.64 12.27
C SER A 538 -16.71 -11.52 11.28
N ARG A 539 -17.14 -11.84 10.04
CA ARG A 539 -17.57 -10.84 9.05
C ARG A 539 -18.85 -10.12 9.50
N VAL A 540 -19.85 -10.84 10.00
CA VAL A 540 -21.08 -10.25 10.55
C VAL A 540 -20.76 -9.36 11.74
N LEU A 541 -19.96 -9.82 12.70
CA LEU A 541 -19.53 -9.03 13.85
C LEU A 541 -18.74 -7.78 13.44
N MET A 542 -17.92 -7.87 12.41
CA MET A 542 -17.23 -6.72 11.85
C MET A 542 -18.23 -5.69 11.32
N LEU A 543 -19.23 -6.09 10.54
CA LEU A 543 -20.28 -5.20 10.03
C LEU A 543 -21.12 -4.57 11.16
N GLN A 544 -21.20 -5.22 12.33
CA GLN A 544 -21.84 -4.69 13.54
C GLN A 544 -20.92 -3.74 14.35
N GLY A 545 -19.65 -3.58 13.96
CA GLY A 545 -18.67 -2.74 14.65
C GLY A 545 -17.92 -3.45 15.78
N GLY A 546 -18.14 -4.75 15.97
CA GLY A 546 -17.52 -5.60 17.00
C GLY A 546 -16.13 -6.10 16.62
N TYR A 547 -15.19 -5.22 16.26
CA TYR A 547 -13.91 -5.63 15.65
C TYR A 547 -13.03 -6.52 16.54
N LYS A 548 -12.91 -6.21 17.84
CA LYS A 548 -12.10 -7.01 18.77
C LYS A 548 -12.65 -8.42 18.92
N SER A 549 -13.95 -8.56 19.16
CA SER A 549 -14.64 -9.85 19.27
C SER A 549 -14.59 -10.65 17.95
N ALA A 550 -14.74 -9.97 16.81
CA ALA A 550 -14.57 -10.60 15.50
C ALA A 550 -13.16 -11.17 15.31
N LEU A 551 -12.13 -10.44 15.75
CA LEU A 551 -10.73 -10.86 15.67
C LEU A 551 -10.43 -12.04 16.59
N GLU A 552 -10.98 -12.04 17.81
CA GLU A 552 -10.85 -13.13 18.79
C GLU A 552 -11.44 -14.45 18.27
N ILE A 553 -12.58 -14.39 17.57
CA ILE A 553 -13.20 -15.57 16.95
C ILE A 553 -12.41 -16.05 15.72
N LEU A 554 -11.89 -15.11 14.92
CA LEU A 554 -11.23 -15.44 13.66
C LEU A 554 -9.82 -16.03 13.86
N GLN A 555 -9.06 -15.54 14.83
CA GLN A 555 -7.65 -15.90 15.01
C GLN A 555 -7.40 -17.41 15.16
N PRO A 556 -8.12 -18.15 16.03
CA PRO A 556 -7.94 -19.60 16.13
C PRO A 556 -8.28 -20.32 14.83
N ALA A 557 -9.37 -19.93 14.17
CA ALA A 557 -9.82 -20.52 12.92
C ALA A 557 -8.81 -20.28 11.78
N LEU A 558 -8.21 -19.09 11.72
CA LEU A 558 -7.18 -18.77 10.74
C LEU A 558 -5.90 -19.58 10.96
N GLN A 559 -5.46 -19.73 12.22
CA GLN A 559 -4.28 -20.55 12.54
C GLN A 559 -4.50 -22.01 12.10
N ASP A 560 -5.71 -22.53 12.32
CA ASP A 560 -6.11 -23.85 11.86
C ASP A 560 -6.18 -23.95 10.33
N ALA A 561 -6.69 -22.93 9.65
CA ALA A 561 -6.73 -22.86 8.19
C ALA A 561 -5.33 -22.92 7.57
N ILE A 562 -4.40 -22.11 8.07
CA ILE A 562 -3.01 -22.08 7.59
C ILE A 562 -2.34 -23.45 7.76
N LEU A 563 -2.50 -24.09 8.92
CA LEU A 563 -1.82 -25.36 9.22
C LEU A 563 -2.42 -26.57 8.50
N LYS A 564 -3.73 -26.57 8.26
CA LYS A 564 -4.47 -27.77 7.84
C LYS A 564 -5.04 -27.69 6.43
N VAL A 565 -5.37 -26.49 5.95
CA VAL A 565 -5.90 -26.24 4.60
C VAL A 565 -4.79 -25.77 3.67
N GLY A 566 -3.96 -24.85 4.14
CA GLY A 566 -2.83 -24.29 3.41
C GLY A 566 -2.99 -22.79 3.13
N GLU A 567 -1.87 -22.11 2.93
CA GLU A 567 -1.80 -20.63 2.79
C GLU A 567 -2.39 -20.11 1.48
N ALA A 568 -2.36 -20.89 0.40
CA ALA A 568 -2.84 -20.48 -0.92
C ALA A 568 -4.33 -20.78 -1.16
N ASP A 569 -5.01 -21.44 -0.22
CA ASP A 569 -6.44 -21.74 -0.35
C ASP A 569 -7.28 -20.46 -0.22
N VAL A 570 -8.31 -20.33 -1.05
CA VAL A 570 -9.18 -19.13 -1.11
C VAL A 570 -9.82 -18.81 0.25
N LEU A 571 -10.23 -19.82 1.02
CA LEU A 571 -10.80 -19.61 2.35
C LEU A 571 -9.75 -19.05 3.32
N THR A 572 -8.52 -19.56 3.27
CA THR A 572 -7.41 -19.07 4.09
C THR A 572 -7.05 -17.63 3.70
N LEU A 573 -7.05 -17.31 2.41
CA LEU A 573 -6.78 -15.95 1.91
C LEU A 573 -7.87 -14.97 2.37
N GLU A 574 -9.15 -15.34 2.24
CA GLU A 574 -10.27 -14.52 2.73
C GLU A 574 -10.22 -14.30 4.25
N ALA A 575 -9.90 -15.35 5.02
CA ALA A 575 -9.72 -15.24 6.47
C ALA A 575 -8.51 -14.39 6.85
N THR A 576 -7.42 -14.48 6.07
CA THR A 576 -6.23 -13.66 6.29
C THR A 576 -6.53 -12.20 6.01
N LEU A 577 -7.20 -11.86 4.90
CA LEU A 577 -7.60 -10.49 4.58
C LEU A 577 -8.55 -9.91 5.62
N LEU A 578 -9.55 -10.67 6.08
CA LEU A 578 -10.44 -10.22 7.15
C LEU A 578 -9.66 -9.98 8.46
N SER A 579 -8.71 -10.85 8.81
CA SER A 579 -7.83 -10.66 9.96
C SER A 579 -6.97 -9.40 9.81
N CYS A 580 -6.41 -9.14 8.62
CA CYS A 580 -5.65 -7.93 8.33
C CYS A 580 -6.51 -6.68 8.52
N GLN A 581 -7.74 -6.68 7.97
CA GLN A 581 -8.69 -5.59 8.13
C GLN A 581 -9.02 -5.32 9.59
N LEU A 582 -9.34 -6.36 10.36
CA LEU A 582 -9.65 -6.25 11.79
C LEU A 582 -8.45 -5.76 12.61
N GLN A 583 -7.23 -6.18 12.28
CA GLN A 583 -6.03 -5.66 12.91
C GLN A 583 -5.82 -4.17 12.64
N ILE A 584 -6.02 -3.72 11.40
CA ILE A 584 -5.94 -2.29 11.04
C ILE A 584 -7.02 -1.50 11.79
N LEU A 585 -8.27 -1.96 11.76
CA LEU A 585 -9.42 -1.30 12.42
C LEU A 585 -9.32 -1.27 13.96
N THR A 586 -8.53 -2.16 14.57
CA THR A 586 -8.25 -2.17 16.01
C THR A 586 -6.96 -1.42 16.38
N GLY A 587 -6.35 -0.70 15.44
CA GLY A 587 -5.15 0.10 15.64
C GLY A 587 -3.82 -0.69 15.59
N GLN A 588 -3.85 -1.99 15.31
CA GLN A 588 -2.65 -2.83 15.09
C GLN A 588 -2.15 -2.72 13.65
N VAL A 589 -2.02 -1.48 13.13
CA VAL A 589 -1.84 -1.18 11.70
C VAL A 589 -0.63 -1.90 11.09
N ARG A 590 0.54 -1.85 11.72
CA ARG A 590 1.77 -2.49 11.20
C ARG A 590 1.65 -4.01 11.06
N ARG A 591 1.03 -4.68 12.04
CA ARG A 591 0.82 -6.14 11.98
C ARG A 591 -0.16 -6.50 10.87
N GLY A 592 -1.23 -5.70 10.75
CA GLY A 592 -2.19 -5.82 9.67
C GLY A 592 -1.54 -5.64 8.31
N ARG A 593 -0.71 -4.61 8.12
CA ARG A 593 0.00 -4.38 6.85
C ARG A 593 0.93 -5.53 6.50
N GLN A 594 1.83 -5.92 7.41
CA GLN A 594 2.80 -7.00 7.14
C GLN A 594 2.12 -8.32 6.77
N SER A 595 1.00 -8.63 7.43
CA SER A 595 0.20 -9.81 7.11
C SER A 595 -0.48 -9.66 5.75
N CYS A 596 -0.94 -8.45 5.41
CA CYS A 596 -1.61 -8.15 4.14
C CYS A 596 -0.64 -8.15 2.96
N GLU A 597 0.59 -7.63 3.10
CA GLU A 597 1.64 -7.67 2.07
C GLU A 597 1.96 -9.13 1.69
N ARG A 598 2.21 -9.97 2.70
CA ARG A 598 2.44 -11.41 2.49
C ARG A 598 1.26 -12.09 1.83
N CYS A 599 0.03 -11.76 2.25
CA CYS A 599 -1.18 -12.31 1.66
C CYS A 599 -1.35 -11.86 0.20
N ALA A 600 -1.05 -10.59 -0.10
CA ALA A 600 -1.13 -10.02 -1.44
C ALA A 600 -0.18 -10.73 -2.40
N ASP A 601 1.07 -11.01 -1.99
CA ASP A 601 2.02 -11.78 -2.80
C ASP A 601 1.47 -13.17 -3.15
N VAL A 602 0.92 -13.89 -2.16
CA VAL A 602 0.32 -15.21 -2.38
C VAL A 602 -0.91 -15.13 -3.30
N ILE A 603 -1.76 -14.11 -3.14
CA ILE A 603 -2.93 -13.89 -3.99
C ILE A 603 -2.50 -13.59 -5.43
N VAL A 604 -1.50 -12.74 -5.64
CA VAL A 604 -0.99 -12.38 -6.97
C VAL A 604 -0.38 -13.59 -7.66
N ASP A 605 0.39 -14.40 -6.93
CA ASP A 605 1.00 -15.61 -7.47
C ASP A 605 -0.05 -16.69 -7.81
N ALA A 606 -1.06 -16.88 -6.95
CA ALA A 606 -2.06 -17.93 -7.12
C ALA A 606 -3.21 -17.55 -8.08
N LEU A 607 -3.77 -16.36 -7.91
CA LEU A 607 -5.02 -15.92 -8.58
C LEU A 607 -4.77 -14.80 -9.61
N GLY A 608 -3.69 -14.04 -9.46
CA GLY A 608 -3.33 -12.92 -10.33
C GLY A 608 -3.70 -11.54 -9.74
N PRO A 609 -3.08 -10.47 -10.26
CA PRO A 609 -3.19 -9.11 -9.68
C PRO A 609 -4.56 -8.46 -9.90
N GLU A 610 -5.35 -8.97 -10.85
CA GLU A 610 -6.70 -8.50 -11.13
C GLU A 610 -7.77 -9.35 -10.44
N HIS A 611 -7.41 -10.28 -9.55
CA HIS A 611 -8.42 -11.01 -8.79
C HIS A 611 -9.07 -10.09 -7.74
N ASN A 612 -10.35 -10.31 -7.38
CA ASN A 612 -11.05 -9.44 -6.42
C ASN A 612 -10.40 -9.42 -5.05
N LEU A 613 -9.80 -10.53 -4.61
CA LEU A 613 -9.00 -10.58 -3.38
C LEU A 613 -7.71 -9.76 -3.48
N ALA A 614 -7.13 -9.61 -4.68
CA ALA A 614 -5.95 -8.75 -4.87
C ALA A 614 -6.34 -7.28 -4.73
N LEU A 615 -7.47 -6.89 -5.31
CA LEU A 615 -8.04 -5.53 -5.15
C LEU A 615 -8.45 -5.26 -3.69
N GLU A 616 -8.97 -6.25 -2.98
CA GLU A 616 -9.26 -6.15 -1.54
C GLU A 616 -7.97 -6.00 -0.71
N ALA A 617 -6.92 -6.79 -1.02
CA ALA A 617 -5.62 -6.65 -0.37
C ALA A 617 -5.02 -5.24 -0.58
N GLU A 618 -5.05 -4.73 -1.80
CA GLU A 618 -4.58 -3.37 -2.11
C GLU A 618 -5.37 -2.30 -1.37
N TYR A 619 -6.71 -2.41 -1.33
CA TYR A 619 -7.55 -1.54 -0.51
C TYR A 619 -7.13 -1.51 0.98
N LEU A 620 -6.78 -2.67 1.54
CA LEU A 620 -6.33 -2.78 2.92
C LEU A 620 -4.93 -2.20 3.12
N LEU A 621 -4.02 -2.37 2.16
CA LEU A 621 -2.70 -1.74 2.18
C LEU A 621 -2.82 -0.21 2.14
N ILE A 622 -3.66 0.34 1.26
CA ILE A 622 -3.97 1.77 1.21
C ILE A 622 -4.56 2.24 2.55
N THR A 623 -5.43 1.45 3.16
CA THR A 623 -6.00 1.78 4.49
C THR A 623 -4.91 1.81 5.56
N ALA A 624 -3.94 0.88 5.51
CA ALA A 624 -2.81 0.88 6.41
C ALA A 624 -1.90 2.09 6.18
N ASP A 625 -1.61 2.44 4.92
CA ASP A 625 -0.83 3.62 4.55
C ASP A 625 -1.49 4.91 4.99
N GLN A 626 -2.81 5.00 4.86
CA GLN A 626 -3.61 6.09 5.39
C GLN A 626 -3.46 6.19 6.92
N ALA A 627 -3.63 5.08 7.64
CA ALA A 627 -3.55 5.03 9.10
C ALA A 627 -2.14 5.28 9.66
N GLU A 628 -1.09 5.14 8.85
CA GLU A 628 0.28 5.52 9.19
C GLU A 628 0.69 6.92 8.70
N GLY A 629 -0.19 7.60 7.97
CA GLY A 629 0.05 8.93 7.44
C GLY A 629 1.00 8.97 6.25
N LEU A 630 1.14 7.87 5.49
CA LEU A 630 1.85 7.80 4.22
C LEU A 630 0.95 8.29 3.07
N LEU A 631 0.46 9.53 3.20
CA LEU A 631 -0.63 10.05 2.37
C LEU A 631 -0.29 10.25 0.89
N THR A 632 0.99 10.35 0.52
CA THR A 632 1.37 10.42 -0.91
C THR A 632 1.14 9.09 -1.60
N LEU A 633 1.74 8.03 -1.06
CA LEU A 633 1.66 6.68 -1.60
C LEU A 633 0.20 6.21 -1.63
N ALA A 634 -0.50 6.35 -0.50
CA ALA A 634 -1.90 5.96 -0.38
C ALA A 634 -2.81 6.67 -1.41
N LEU A 635 -2.55 7.94 -1.74
CA LEU A 635 -3.36 8.68 -2.70
C LEU A 635 -3.17 8.14 -4.13
N ASP A 636 -1.92 7.94 -4.55
CA ASP A 636 -1.60 7.45 -5.89
C ASP A 636 -2.15 6.02 -6.10
N ASP A 637 -1.97 5.15 -5.10
CA ASP A 637 -2.48 3.78 -5.12
C ASP A 637 -4.02 3.74 -5.10
N SER A 638 -4.66 4.61 -4.30
CA SER A 638 -6.13 4.71 -4.25
C SER A 638 -6.74 5.18 -5.58
N LEU A 639 -6.08 6.12 -6.27
CA LEU A 639 -6.48 6.53 -7.61
C LEU A 639 -6.38 5.38 -8.62
N ALA A 640 -5.27 4.64 -8.59
CA ALA A 640 -5.06 3.48 -9.47
C ALA A 640 -6.10 2.37 -9.20
N LEU A 641 -6.40 2.08 -7.93
CA LEU A 641 -7.41 1.12 -7.53
C LEU A 641 -8.81 1.53 -8.01
N CYS A 642 -9.20 2.80 -7.83
CA CYS A 642 -10.49 3.31 -8.31
C CYS A 642 -10.62 3.15 -9.82
N HIS A 643 -9.61 3.57 -10.60
CA HIS A 643 -9.64 3.44 -12.06
C HIS A 643 -9.76 1.99 -12.52
N ARG A 644 -9.03 1.07 -11.90
CA ARG A 644 -9.15 -0.36 -12.25
C ARG A 644 -10.53 -0.89 -11.93
N ALA A 645 -11.07 -0.60 -10.73
CA ALA A 645 -12.42 -1.00 -10.35
C ALA A 645 -13.49 -0.45 -11.32
N GLU A 646 -13.40 0.82 -11.70
CA GLU A 646 -14.32 1.46 -12.64
C GLU A 646 -14.26 0.85 -14.05
N SER A 647 -13.08 0.40 -14.48
CA SER A 647 -12.88 -0.20 -15.81
C SER A 647 -13.33 -1.66 -15.92
N ARG A 648 -13.60 -2.33 -14.80
CA ARG A 648 -14.03 -3.73 -14.77
C ARG A 648 -15.51 -3.86 -15.13
N THR A 649 -15.84 -4.94 -15.82
CA THR A 649 -17.23 -5.30 -16.15
C THR A 649 -18.04 -5.69 -14.91
N ASP A 650 -17.44 -6.39 -13.94
CA ASP A 650 -18.16 -6.87 -12.75
C ASP A 650 -18.44 -5.76 -11.72
N PHE A 651 -17.63 -4.69 -11.72
CA PHE A 651 -17.78 -3.57 -10.80
C PHE A 651 -18.35 -2.34 -11.54
N GLY A 652 -17.61 -1.77 -12.48
CA GLY A 652 -18.03 -0.52 -13.09
C GLY A 652 -18.11 0.64 -12.07
N PRO A 653 -18.61 1.81 -12.50
CA PRO A 653 -18.51 3.04 -11.72
C PRO A 653 -19.54 3.20 -10.61
N LYS A 654 -20.62 2.42 -10.62
CA LYS A 654 -21.71 2.54 -9.62
C LYS A 654 -21.70 1.42 -8.57
N HIS A 655 -21.10 0.26 -8.86
CA HIS A 655 -21.06 -0.87 -7.93
C HIS A 655 -20.51 -0.50 -6.56
N PRO A 656 -21.06 -1.04 -5.46
CA PRO A 656 -20.76 -0.49 -4.14
C PRO A 656 -19.32 -0.70 -3.69
N THR A 657 -18.63 -1.76 -4.12
CA THR A 657 -17.18 -1.89 -3.95
C THR A 657 -16.40 -0.72 -4.59
N THR A 658 -16.77 -0.26 -5.78
CA THR A 658 -16.15 0.94 -6.41
C THR A 658 -16.47 2.20 -5.61
N LEU A 659 -17.71 2.35 -5.14
CA LEU A 659 -18.09 3.49 -4.28
C LEU A 659 -17.32 3.48 -2.96
N ARG A 660 -17.03 2.29 -2.40
CA ARG A 660 -16.18 2.14 -1.21
C ARG A 660 -14.75 2.61 -1.47
N TYR A 661 -14.18 2.28 -2.64
CA TYR A 661 -12.85 2.78 -3.02
C TYR A 661 -12.84 4.30 -3.21
N ARG A 662 -13.86 4.87 -3.86
CA ARG A 662 -14.01 6.33 -3.98
C ARG A 662 -14.16 7.03 -2.63
N SER A 663 -14.86 6.42 -1.68
CA SER A 663 -14.95 6.94 -0.31
C SER A 663 -13.59 6.98 0.38
N GLN A 664 -12.76 5.95 0.23
CA GLN A 664 -11.38 5.95 0.76
C GLN A 664 -10.55 7.06 0.10
N LEU A 665 -10.65 7.21 -1.22
CA LEU A 665 -9.99 8.28 -1.96
C LEU A 665 -10.41 9.67 -1.46
N GLY A 666 -11.72 9.90 -1.25
CA GLY A 666 -12.23 11.13 -0.65
C GLY A 666 -11.65 11.39 0.75
N GLY A 667 -11.56 10.33 1.58
CA GLY A 667 -10.91 10.39 2.90
C GLY A 667 -9.42 10.76 2.83
N LEU A 668 -8.68 10.26 1.85
CA LEU A 668 -7.28 10.61 1.62
C LEU A 668 -7.11 12.07 1.18
N HIS A 669 -7.98 12.56 0.30
CA HIS A 669 -8.02 13.97 -0.09
C HIS A 669 -8.29 14.89 1.12
N LEU A 670 -9.21 14.50 2.02
CA LEU A 670 -9.44 15.22 3.29
C LEU A 670 -8.17 15.31 4.12
N GLN A 671 -7.47 14.19 4.35
CA GLN A 671 -6.26 14.17 5.15
C GLN A 671 -5.09 14.92 4.49
N ARG A 672 -5.04 14.99 3.15
CA ARG A 672 -4.07 15.81 2.39
C ARG A 672 -4.38 17.31 2.39
N GLY A 673 -5.60 17.70 2.77
CA GLY A 673 -6.06 19.09 2.72
C GLY A 673 -6.57 19.54 1.35
N ASN A 674 -6.93 18.59 0.47
CA ASN A 674 -7.52 18.80 -0.85
C ASN A 674 -9.04 18.68 -0.75
N TYR A 675 -9.67 19.68 -0.13
CA TYR A 675 -11.06 19.61 0.31
C TYR A 675 -12.09 19.71 -0.82
N LEU A 676 -11.79 20.43 -1.91
CA LEU A 676 -12.68 20.52 -3.07
C LEU A 676 -12.75 19.20 -3.83
N GLU A 677 -11.60 18.54 -4.05
CA GLU A 677 -11.56 17.21 -4.67
C GLU A 677 -12.27 16.19 -3.79
N ALA A 678 -12.06 16.25 -2.47
CA ALA A 678 -12.78 15.41 -1.53
C ALA A 678 -14.30 15.60 -1.64
N GLU A 679 -14.78 16.85 -1.62
CA GLU A 679 -16.21 17.16 -1.79
C GLU A 679 -16.75 16.60 -3.11
N SER A 680 -16.06 16.85 -4.22
CA SER A 680 -16.50 16.40 -5.56
C SER A 680 -16.59 14.88 -5.67
N ILE A 681 -15.57 14.15 -5.19
CA ILE A 681 -15.53 12.68 -5.23
C ILE A 681 -16.61 12.10 -4.32
N LEU A 682 -16.77 12.63 -3.11
CA LEU A 682 -17.74 12.13 -2.14
C LEU A 682 -19.18 12.46 -2.55
N GLU A 683 -19.43 13.62 -3.15
CA GLU A 683 -20.74 13.99 -3.68
C GLU A 683 -21.14 13.10 -4.86
N SER A 684 -20.22 12.81 -5.77
CA SER A 684 -20.46 11.84 -6.85
C SER A 684 -20.71 10.43 -6.31
N ALA A 685 -19.92 9.97 -5.33
CA ALA A 685 -20.12 8.66 -4.72
C ALA A 685 -21.46 8.57 -3.97
N TRP A 686 -21.85 9.65 -3.27
CA TRP A 686 -23.13 9.74 -2.57
C TRP A 686 -24.30 9.70 -3.56
N SER A 687 -24.25 10.49 -4.64
CA SER A 687 -25.28 10.49 -5.68
C SER A 687 -25.45 9.11 -6.35
N HIS A 688 -24.35 8.41 -6.63
CA HIS A 688 -24.45 7.05 -7.19
C HIS A 688 -24.96 6.03 -6.17
N SER A 689 -24.55 6.16 -4.91
CA SER A 689 -25.07 5.31 -3.84
C SER A 689 -26.57 5.49 -3.63
N ALA A 690 -27.10 6.68 -3.91
CA ALA A 690 -28.52 6.99 -3.83
C ALA A 690 -29.38 6.22 -4.84
N ASP A 691 -28.81 5.95 -6.02
CA ASP A 691 -29.49 5.24 -7.10
C ASP A 691 -29.57 3.73 -6.83
N GLU A 692 -28.52 3.15 -6.21
CA GLU A 692 -28.36 1.70 -6.08
C GLU A 692 -28.65 1.15 -4.68
N LEU A 693 -28.46 1.96 -3.65
CA LEU A 693 -28.57 1.58 -2.24
C LEU A 693 -29.61 2.48 -1.57
N SER A 694 -30.35 1.93 -0.60
CA SER A 694 -31.30 2.74 0.15
C SER A 694 -30.59 3.87 0.91
N LEU A 695 -30.87 5.12 0.50
CA LEU A 695 -30.31 6.36 1.03
C LEU A 695 -30.34 6.48 2.56
N GLU A 696 -31.39 5.93 3.18
CA GLU A 696 -31.70 6.18 4.58
C GLU A 696 -31.08 5.17 5.54
N VAL A 697 -30.66 4.00 5.05
CA VAL A 697 -30.31 2.85 5.92
C VAL A 697 -28.96 2.23 5.57
N HIS A 698 -28.44 2.40 4.35
CA HIS A 698 -27.25 1.66 3.96
C HIS A 698 -25.97 2.22 4.63
N PRO A 699 -25.20 1.40 5.38
CA PRO A 699 -24.01 1.85 6.11
C PRO A 699 -22.98 2.62 5.29
N ASN A 700 -22.67 2.15 4.07
CA ASN A 700 -21.70 2.83 3.21
C ASN A 700 -22.16 4.23 2.79
N THR A 701 -23.47 4.40 2.52
CA THR A 701 -24.05 5.69 2.11
C THR A 701 -23.95 6.69 3.25
N LEU A 702 -24.30 6.27 4.46
CA LEU A 702 -24.19 7.09 5.68
C LEU A 702 -22.73 7.48 5.98
N ARG A 703 -21.78 6.56 5.76
CA ARG A 703 -20.34 6.83 5.91
C ARG A 703 -19.82 7.85 4.89
N ILE A 704 -20.21 7.73 3.62
CA ILE A 704 -19.88 8.70 2.57
C ILE A 704 -20.44 10.09 2.93
N GLN A 705 -21.68 10.15 3.40
CA GLN A 705 -22.33 11.40 3.78
C GLN A 705 -21.63 12.08 4.98
N SER A 706 -21.20 11.31 5.98
CA SER A 706 -20.41 11.81 7.12
C SER A 706 -19.06 12.39 6.67
N GLN A 707 -18.38 11.75 5.71
CA GLN A 707 -17.15 12.29 5.12
C GLN A 707 -17.40 13.54 4.27
N LEU A 708 -18.52 13.59 3.53
CA LEU A 708 -18.92 14.77 2.76
C LEU A 708 -19.19 15.97 3.68
N ALA A 709 -19.83 15.74 4.82
CA ALA A 709 -20.01 16.75 5.87
C ALA A 709 -18.66 17.30 6.36
N LEU A 710 -17.68 16.42 6.57
CA LEU A 710 -16.34 16.81 6.98
C LEU A 710 -15.61 17.63 5.88
N ALA A 711 -15.78 17.30 4.60
CA ALA A 711 -15.26 18.10 3.49
C ALA A 711 -15.86 19.50 3.47
N ARG A 712 -17.18 19.59 3.58
CA ARG A 712 -17.93 20.85 3.63
C ARG A 712 -17.56 21.70 4.85
N TYR A 713 -17.29 21.07 5.99
CA TYR A 713 -16.75 21.73 7.19
C TYR A 713 -15.39 22.39 6.91
N HIS A 714 -14.48 21.68 6.25
CA HIS A 714 -13.17 22.22 5.93
C HIS A 714 -13.22 23.36 4.89
N LEU A 715 -14.19 23.31 3.97
CA LEU A 715 -14.48 24.38 3.02
C LEU A 715 -15.21 25.58 3.65
N GLY A 716 -15.63 25.48 4.92
CA GLY A 716 -16.36 26.51 5.64
C GLY A 716 -17.86 26.59 5.31
N LYS A 717 -18.42 25.62 4.58
CA LYS A 717 -19.86 25.49 4.27
C LYS A 717 -20.61 24.88 5.46
N LEU A 718 -20.63 25.58 6.60
CA LEU A 718 -21.05 25.02 7.89
C LEU A 718 -22.52 24.55 7.91
N ASP A 719 -23.43 25.27 7.26
CA ASP A 719 -24.87 24.93 7.26
C ASP A 719 -25.18 23.69 6.40
N MET A 720 -24.36 23.41 5.38
CA MET A 720 -24.46 22.16 4.63
C MET A 720 -23.85 21.01 5.44
N ALA A 721 -22.66 21.22 6.01
CA ALA A 721 -21.97 20.22 6.82
C ALA A 721 -22.81 19.75 8.03
N GLU A 722 -23.49 20.69 8.70
CA GLU A 722 -24.38 20.39 9.81
C GLU A 722 -25.56 19.50 9.37
N ARG A 723 -26.23 19.87 8.28
CA ARG A 723 -27.35 19.07 7.75
C ARG A 723 -26.90 17.65 7.39
N ASP A 724 -25.80 17.52 6.65
CA ASP A 724 -25.29 16.23 6.20
C ASP A 724 -24.87 15.32 7.37
N VAL A 725 -24.20 15.87 8.39
CA VAL A 725 -23.77 15.06 9.54
C VAL A 725 -24.97 14.65 10.39
N TRP A 726 -26.00 15.50 10.52
CA TRP A 726 -27.22 15.16 11.23
C TRP A 726 -28.01 14.05 10.53
N THR A 727 -28.15 14.11 9.20
CA THR A 727 -28.83 13.05 8.45
C THR A 727 -28.07 11.73 8.54
N ALA A 728 -26.74 11.77 8.41
CA ALA A 728 -25.89 10.58 8.57
C ALA A 728 -26.01 10.00 9.98
N LEU A 729 -25.91 10.83 11.02
CA LEU A 729 -26.01 10.40 12.41
C LEU A 729 -27.39 9.82 12.72
N ARG A 730 -28.48 10.43 12.23
CA ARG A 730 -29.84 9.91 12.40
C ARG A 730 -29.97 8.51 11.79
N GLY A 731 -29.56 8.34 10.54
CA GLY A 731 -29.58 7.04 9.86
C GLY A 731 -28.75 6.00 10.60
N GLN A 732 -27.58 6.38 11.12
CA GLN A 732 -26.71 5.50 11.91
C GLN A 732 -27.36 5.11 13.25
N LEU A 733 -27.94 6.05 13.99
CA LEU A 733 -28.60 5.78 15.28
C LEU A 733 -29.83 4.87 15.09
N ASN A 734 -30.59 5.05 14.03
CA ASN A 734 -31.73 4.17 13.71
C ASN A 734 -31.26 2.78 13.26
N THR A 735 -30.27 2.71 12.36
CA THR A 735 -29.76 1.44 11.80
C THR A 735 -29.08 0.59 12.86
N TYR A 736 -28.20 1.21 13.66
CA TYR A 736 -27.33 0.50 14.57
C TYR A 736 -27.86 0.44 16.01
N LEU A 737 -28.42 1.53 16.53
CA LEU A 737 -28.89 1.59 17.93
C LEU A 737 -30.41 1.44 18.08
N ARG A 738 -31.16 1.34 16.97
CA ARG A 738 -32.63 1.25 16.94
C ARG A 738 -33.34 2.41 17.61
N MET A 739 -32.68 3.57 17.67
CA MET A 739 -33.29 4.80 18.17
C MET A 739 -34.23 5.36 17.09
N LYS A 740 -35.54 5.31 17.35
CA LYS A 740 -36.57 5.80 16.42
C LYS A 740 -36.54 7.32 16.27
N ASP A 741 -36.93 7.82 15.10
CA ASP A 741 -36.93 9.26 14.79
C ASP A 741 -37.77 10.10 15.76
N GLY A 742 -38.88 9.56 16.26
CA GLY A 742 -39.71 10.22 17.28
C GLY A 742 -39.01 10.43 18.63
N TYR A 743 -38.02 9.59 18.96
CA TYR A 743 -37.19 9.74 20.16
C TYR A 743 -36.15 10.85 19.99
N LEU A 744 -35.66 11.04 18.76
CA LEU A 744 -34.72 12.09 18.40
C LEU A 744 -35.42 13.46 18.24
N GLY A 745 -36.75 13.49 18.11
CA GLY A 745 -37.56 14.72 18.07
C GLY A 745 -37.42 15.53 16.79
N LEU A 746 -37.35 14.85 15.64
CA LEU A 746 -36.73 15.37 14.42
C LEU A 746 -37.67 15.43 13.19
N GLU A 747 -38.96 15.68 13.41
CA GLU A 747 -39.93 15.71 12.30
C GLU A 747 -39.89 17.01 11.49
N HIS A 748 -39.61 18.19 12.06
CA HIS A 748 -39.47 19.43 11.29
C HIS A 748 -38.57 20.45 12.03
N ASP A 749 -37.77 21.19 11.26
CA ASP A 749 -36.91 22.35 11.61
C ASP A 749 -37.02 22.90 13.04
N CYS A 750 -35.87 22.97 13.74
CA CYS A 750 -35.42 24.06 14.63
C CYS A 750 -34.13 23.62 15.37
N ASP A 751 -32.97 24.18 15.00
CA ASP A 751 -31.65 23.97 15.64
C ASP A 751 -31.68 24.07 17.19
N ASN A 752 -32.64 24.81 17.74
CA ASN A 752 -32.77 25.06 19.19
C ASN A 752 -33.43 23.95 20.02
N GLU A 753 -34.31 23.11 19.46
CA GLU A 753 -34.94 22.00 20.20
C GLU A 753 -33.97 20.82 20.30
N LEU A 754 -33.24 20.55 19.22
CA LEU A 754 -32.31 19.44 19.13
C LEU A 754 -31.09 19.62 20.03
N SER A 755 -30.51 20.83 20.05
CA SER A 755 -29.41 21.15 20.97
C SER A 755 -29.78 20.95 22.44
N LYS A 756 -31.07 21.09 22.81
CA LYS A 756 -31.55 20.89 24.19
C LYS A 756 -31.71 19.40 24.55
N LYS A 757 -32.09 18.56 23.59
CA LYS A 757 -32.26 17.11 23.78
C LYS A 757 -30.95 16.33 23.66
N MET A 758 -29.98 16.88 22.91
CA MET A 758 -28.71 16.21 22.62
C MET A 758 -27.95 15.73 23.86
N PRO A 759 -27.86 16.48 24.99
CA PRO A 759 -27.20 15.98 26.20
C PRO A 759 -27.75 14.66 26.71
N PHE A 760 -29.07 14.45 26.65
CA PHE A 760 -29.73 13.21 27.09
C PHE A 760 -29.44 12.06 26.11
N VAL A 761 -29.54 12.34 24.81
CA VAL A 761 -29.20 11.37 23.76
C VAL A 761 -27.74 10.91 23.89
N LEU A 762 -26.82 11.81 24.21
CA LEU A 762 -25.40 11.47 24.45
C LEU A 762 -25.21 10.59 25.68
N ASP A 763 -26.02 10.79 26.74
CA ASP A 763 -25.96 9.94 27.94
C ASP A 763 -26.49 8.53 27.63
N ASP A 764 -27.55 8.41 26.84
CA ASP A 764 -28.06 7.12 26.38
C ASP A 764 -27.04 6.40 25.50
N ILE A 765 -26.45 7.09 24.52
CA ILE A 765 -25.38 6.55 23.68
C ILE A 765 -24.20 6.12 24.57
N GLY A 766 -23.79 6.95 25.53
CA GLY A 766 -22.74 6.62 26.50
C GLY A 766 -23.06 5.35 27.30
N GLY A 767 -24.30 5.22 27.77
CA GLY A 767 -24.82 4.01 28.41
C GLY A 767 -24.60 2.77 27.55
N ILE A 768 -25.01 2.82 26.28
CA ILE A 768 -24.90 1.70 25.33
C ILE A 768 -23.44 1.32 25.05
N TYR A 769 -22.54 2.30 24.84
CA TYR A 769 -21.12 2.01 24.64
C TYR A 769 -20.44 1.49 25.92
N SER A 770 -20.94 1.87 27.10
CA SER A 770 -20.40 1.46 28.40
C SER A 770 -20.84 0.06 28.86
N ALA A 771 -21.99 -0.44 28.40
CA ALA A 771 -22.55 -1.73 28.82
C ALA A 771 -21.65 -2.95 28.47
N PRO A 772 -21.65 -4.02 29.31
CA PRO A 772 -21.07 -5.32 28.94
C PRO A 772 -21.91 -5.97 27.84
N ARG A 773 -21.26 -6.62 26.86
CA ARG A 773 -21.93 -7.07 25.63
C ARG A 773 -22.08 -8.57 25.56
N SER A 774 -23.23 -9.01 25.05
CA SER A 774 -23.37 -10.33 24.45
C SER A 774 -22.86 -10.30 23.00
N THR A 775 -22.52 -11.46 22.43
CA THR A 775 -21.91 -11.56 21.09
C THR A 775 -22.82 -11.05 19.97
N PHE A 776 -24.15 -11.09 20.13
CA PHE A 776 -25.13 -10.60 19.16
C PHE A 776 -26.27 -9.85 19.87
N ASP A 777 -26.00 -8.60 20.26
CA ASP A 777 -26.97 -7.72 20.90
C ASP A 777 -27.87 -7.00 19.86
N ASP A 778 -29.04 -6.54 20.29
CA ASP A 778 -29.98 -5.80 19.43
C ASP A 778 -29.48 -4.37 19.13
N GLN A 779 -28.61 -3.84 19.99
CA GLN A 779 -27.94 -2.56 19.83
C GLN A 779 -26.49 -2.75 19.40
N MET A 780 -26.09 -2.08 18.33
CA MET A 780 -24.79 -2.22 17.67
C MET A 780 -23.98 -0.92 17.79
N PRO A 781 -23.26 -0.67 18.88
CA PRO A 781 -22.40 0.50 19.02
C PRO A 781 -21.26 0.50 17.98
N HIS A 782 -21.55 1.02 16.80
CA HIS A 782 -20.69 1.03 15.62
C HIS A 782 -19.76 2.25 15.61
N PRO A 783 -18.46 2.11 15.25
CA PRO A 783 -17.54 3.25 15.22
C PRO A 783 -17.95 4.42 14.33
N ASP A 784 -18.75 4.19 13.28
CA ASP A 784 -19.24 5.24 12.39
C ASP A 784 -20.08 6.31 13.12
N ILE A 785 -20.83 5.92 14.17
CA ILE A 785 -21.56 6.88 15.01
C ILE A 785 -20.58 7.83 15.68
N LEU A 786 -19.47 7.30 16.21
CA LEU A 786 -18.44 8.10 16.87
C LEU A 786 -17.71 9.02 15.88
N ILE A 787 -17.50 8.58 14.63
CA ILE A 787 -16.93 9.41 13.55
C ILE A 787 -17.88 10.58 13.21
N SER A 788 -19.18 10.31 13.07
CA SER A 788 -20.18 11.35 12.82
C SER A 788 -20.31 12.31 14.01
N LEU A 789 -20.27 11.81 15.25
CA LEU A 789 -20.26 12.65 16.45
C LEU A 789 -19.01 13.54 16.51
N LEU A 790 -17.83 13.03 16.17
CA LEU A 790 -16.61 13.84 16.07
C LEU A 790 -16.76 14.95 15.02
N THR A 791 -17.36 14.64 13.88
CA THR A 791 -17.61 15.62 12.82
C THR A 791 -18.64 16.66 13.26
N LEU A 792 -19.73 16.25 13.93
CA LEU A 792 -20.73 17.15 14.50
C LEU A 792 -20.11 18.09 15.53
N GLY A 793 -19.31 17.57 16.48
CA GLY A 793 -18.62 18.41 17.47
C GLY A 793 -17.70 19.46 16.82
N LYS A 794 -17.00 19.09 15.73
CA LYS A 794 -16.18 20.04 14.95
C LYS A 794 -17.04 21.13 14.30
N VAL A 795 -18.16 20.76 13.68
CA VAL A 795 -19.08 21.74 13.06
C VAL A 795 -19.64 22.70 14.11
N LEU A 796 -20.15 22.18 15.22
CA LEU A 796 -20.72 22.97 16.32
C LEU A 796 -19.69 23.90 16.96
N SER A 797 -18.41 23.49 17.07
CA SER A 797 -17.33 24.32 17.62
C SER A 797 -17.04 25.59 16.81
N ARG A 798 -17.43 25.63 15.52
CA ARG A 798 -17.20 26.76 14.61
C ARG A 798 -18.43 27.65 14.38
N LYS A 799 -19.56 27.36 15.02
CA LYS A 799 -20.74 28.24 14.98
C LYS A 799 -20.45 29.57 15.67
N GLN A 800 -21.25 30.59 15.37
CA GLN A 800 -21.03 31.96 15.86
C GLN A 800 -21.15 32.06 17.40
N GLU A 801 -22.09 31.32 17.99
CA GLU A 801 -22.26 31.20 19.45
C GLU A 801 -22.21 29.71 19.81
N PRO A 802 -21.01 29.13 19.95
CA PRO A 802 -20.87 27.70 20.17
C PRO A 802 -21.18 27.35 21.64
N ASN A 803 -22.09 26.39 21.85
CA ASN A 803 -22.22 25.75 23.16
C ASN A 803 -21.03 24.81 23.39
N LEU A 804 -19.94 25.37 23.93
CA LEU A 804 -18.69 24.63 24.09
C LEU A 804 -18.81 23.49 25.11
N ASP A 805 -19.74 23.54 26.07
CA ASP A 805 -19.92 22.45 27.04
C ASP A 805 -20.52 21.22 26.36
N LEU A 806 -21.51 21.43 25.48
CA LEU A 806 -22.04 20.36 24.64
C LEU A 806 -20.97 19.77 23.72
N VAL A 807 -20.15 20.61 23.08
CA VAL A 807 -19.04 20.17 22.22
C VAL A 807 -18.04 19.30 23.00
N LEU A 808 -17.65 19.72 24.21
CA LEU A 808 -16.77 18.93 25.07
C LEU A 808 -17.42 17.61 25.49
N LYS A 809 -18.73 17.60 25.77
CA LYS A 809 -19.47 16.35 26.09
C LYS A 809 -19.45 15.37 24.91
N ILE A 810 -19.66 15.86 23.69
CA ILE A 810 -19.58 15.05 22.45
C ILE A 810 -18.18 14.45 22.29
N PHE A 811 -17.14 15.28 22.31
CA PHE A 811 -15.77 14.81 22.12
C PHE A 811 -15.30 13.87 23.23
N TRP A 812 -15.72 14.12 24.48
CA TRP A 812 -15.45 13.22 25.60
C TRP A 812 -16.09 11.85 25.41
N LEU A 813 -17.36 11.81 25.01
CA LEU A 813 -18.05 10.55 24.70
C LEU A 813 -17.31 9.77 23.60
N VAL A 814 -16.91 10.45 22.52
CA VAL A 814 -16.14 9.85 21.43
C VAL A 814 -14.80 9.29 21.95
N LEU A 815 -14.06 10.08 22.73
CA LEU A 815 -12.75 9.71 23.27
C LEU A 815 -12.83 8.46 24.15
N VAL A 816 -13.73 8.45 25.14
CA VAL A 816 -13.87 7.33 26.07
C VAL A 816 -14.37 6.06 25.36
N SER A 817 -15.36 6.22 24.47
CA SER A 817 -15.95 5.10 23.73
C SER A 817 -14.97 4.48 22.73
N ALA A 818 -14.25 5.31 21.95
CA ALA A 818 -13.24 4.86 21.00
C ALA A 818 -12.04 4.21 21.73
N LYS A 819 -11.57 4.79 22.84
CA LYS A 819 -10.50 4.21 23.66
C LYS A 819 -10.86 2.81 24.16
N LYS A 820 -12.10 2.61 24.62
CA LYS A 820 -12.60 1.30 25.07
C LYS A 820 -12.72 0.31 23.91
N GLN A 821 -13.41 0.70 22.84
CA GLN A 821 -13.75 -0.21 21.74
C GLN A 821 -12.58 -0.50 20.80
N LEU A 822 -11.81 0.51 20.42
CA LEU A 822 -10.77 0.42 19.38
C LEU A 822 -9.37 0.46 19.98
N GLY A 823 -9.19 1.14 21.10
CA GLY A 823 -7.91 1.27 21.79
C GLY A 823 -7.40 2.72 21.85
N PRO A 824 -6.43 3.02 22.73
CA PRO A 824 -5.94 4.38 22.94
C PRO A 824 -5.15 4.94 21.75
N SER A 825 -4.47 4.09 20.98
CA SER A 825 -3.65 4.48 19.82
C SER A 825 -4.43 4.60 18.51
N HIS A 826 -5.72 4.25 18.50
CA HIS A 826 -6.55 4.34 17.30
C HIS A 826 -6.78 5.80 16.88
N GLU A 827 -6.76 6.09 15.57
CA GLU A 827 -6.87 7.45 15.00
C GLU A 827 -8.06 8.23 15.59
N LEU A 828 -9.22 7.60 15.73
CA LEU A 828 -10.41 8.23 16.30
C LEU A 828 -10.22 8.70 17.76
N SER A 829 -9.56 7.89 18.61
CA SER A 829 -9.26 8.25 19.99
C SER A 829 -8.31 9.46 20.04
N LEU A 830 -7.30 9.46 19.16
CA LEU A 830 -6.33 10.54 19.06
C LEU A 830 -6.97 11.82 18.51
N ALA A 831 -7.83 11.72 17.50
CA ALA A 831 -8.52 12.84 16.88
C ALA A 831 -9.52 13.49 17.86
N ALA A 832 -10.21 12.70 18.67
CA ALA A 832 -11.08 13.23 19.73
C ALA A 832 -10.28 13.96 20.81
N SER A 833 -9.13 13.41 21.23
CA SER A 833 -8.24 14.08 22.19
C SER A 833 -7.66 15.39 21.63
N LEU A 834 -7.22 15.40 20.37
CA LEU A 834 -6.80 16.63 19.69
C LEU A 834 -7.92 17.68 19.71
N ALA A 835 -9.14 17.30 19.33
CA ALA A 835 -10.28 18.21 19.29
C ALA A 835 -10.64 18.77 20.67
N MET A 836 -10.54 17.95 21.74
CA MET A 836 -10.67 18.44 23.12
C MET A 836 -9.63 19.51 23.44
N GLY A 837 -8.37 19.25 23.10
CA GLY A 837 -7.28 20.22 23.30
C GLY A 837 -7.50 21.52 22.55
N GLU A 838 -7.99 21.46 21.30
CA GLU A 838 -8.31 22.62 20.47
C GLU A 838 -9.40 23.49 21.12
N VAL A 839 -10.47 22.87 21.66
CA VAL A 839 -11.56 23.59 22.34
C VAL A 839 -11.07 24.25 23.63
N PHE A 840 -10.31 23.55 24.48
CA PHE A 840 -9.77 24.13 25.71
C PHE A 840 -8.75 25.25 25.43
N SER A 841 -7.90 25.09 24.42
CA SER A 841 -7.00 26.16 23.95
C SER A 841 -7.79 27.36 23.41
N GLY A 842 -8.92 27.12 22.74
CA GLY A 842 -9.87 28.15 22.35
C GLY A 842 -10.46 28.90 23.54
N ARG A 843 -10.95 28.19 24.57
CA ARG A 843 -11.46 28.80 25.81
C ARG A 843 -10.42 29.67 26.50
N GLY A 844 -9.18 29.17 26.63
CA GLY A 844 -8.09 29.96 27.20
C GLY A 844 -7.83 31.27 26.43
N ARG A 845 -7.99 31.29 25.10
CA ARG A 845 -7.84 32.52 24.30
C ARG A 845 -9.00 33.51 24.47
N MET A 846 -10.20 33.04 24.77
CA MET A 846 -11.37 33.90 25.00
C MET A 846 -11.41 34.46 26.42
N GLU A 847 -10.81 33.75 27.38
CA GLU A 847 -10.69 34.17 28.77
C GLU A 847 -9.59 35.24 28.89
N SER A 848 -9.98 36.52 28.87
CA SER A 848 -9.06 37.67 29.01
C SER A 848 -8.94 38.18 30.45
N ASP A 849 -9.93 37.89 31.28
CA ASP A 849 -10.14 38.63 32.53
C ASP A 849 -9.51 37.94 33.74
N ASP A 850 -9.33 36.61 33.68
CA ASP A 850 -8.72 35.80 34.73
C ASP A 850 -7.54 34.98 34.19
N THR A 851 -6.31 35.45 34.46
CA THR A 851 -5.07 34.80 34.04
C THR A 851 -4.88 33.42 34.69
N GLN A 852 -5.39 33.22 35.91
CA GLN A 852 -5.29 31.92 36.58
C GLN A 852 -6.24 30.91 35.91
N GLN A 853 -7.45 31.33 35.57
CA GLN A 853 -8.41 30.48 34.86
C GLN A 853 -7.97 30.17 33.42
N GLN A 854 -7.45 31.18 32.70
CA GLN A 854 -6.84 31.03 31.39
C GLN A 854 -5.72 29.97 31.42
N ARG A 855 -4.84 30.04 32.42
CA ARG A 855 -3.77 29.06 32.63
C ARG A 855 -4.31 27.65 32.84
N LYS A 856 -5.37 27.48 33.65
CA LYS A 856 -6.00 26.16 33.87
C LYS A 856 -6.50 25.55 32.56
N TYR A 857 -7.11 26.34 31.68
CA TYR A 857 -7.54 25.87 30.36
C TYR A 857 -6.37 25.43 29.47
N TYR A 858 -5.26 26.18 29.47
CA TYR A 858 -4.07 25.79 28.72
C TYR A 858 -3.42 24.51 29.27
N LEU A 859 -3.30 24.37 30.60
CA LEU A 859 -2.81 23.13 31.20
C LEU A 859 -3.72 21.94 30.84
N LYS A 860 -5.04 22.16 30.82
CA LYS A 860 -5.99 21.13 30.39
C LYS A 860 -5.83 20.76 28.92
N ALA A 861 -5.66 21.74 28.03
CA ALA A 861 -5.39 21.47 26.61
C ALA A 861 -4.08 20.69 26.41
N ALA A 862 -3.03 21.05 27.15
CA ALA A 862 -1.74 20.36 27.09
C ALA A 862 -1.83 18.88 27.50
N SER A 863 -2.67 18.51 28.47
CA SER A 863 -2.86 17.11 28.87
C SER A 863 -3.50 16.27 27.75
N TYR A 864 -4.47 16.83 27.03
CA TYR A 864 -5.08 16.17 25.87
C TYR A 864 -4.11 16.02 24.69
N TYR A 865 -3.26 17.00 24.43
CA TYR A 865 -2.20 16.85 23.41
C TYR A 865 -1.14 15.85 23.83
N ASN A 866 -0.79 15.79 25.11
CA ASN A 866 0.14 14.81 25.64
C ASN A 866 -0.38 13.38 25.49
N PHE A 867 -1.69 13.15 25.66
CA PHE A 867 -2.28 11.83 25.37
C PHE A 867 -2.10 11.42 23.91
N VAL A 868 -2.13 12.35 22.96
CA VAL A 868 -1.93 12.02 21.54
C VAL A 868 -0.47 11.62 21.28
N VAL A 869 0.48 12.28 21.95
CA VAL A 869 1.91 11.96 21.85
C VAL A 869 2.24 10.66 22.57
N CYS A 870 1.63 10.41 23.72
CA CYS A 870 1.81 9.22 24.55
C CYS A 870 0.43 8.56 24.82
N PRO A 871 -0.13 7.84 23.84
CA PRO A 871 -1.44 7.20 23.99
C PRO A 871 -1.37 6.21 25.15
N GLY A 872 -2.29 6.34 26.11
CA GLY A 872 -2.30 5.52 27.33
C GLY A 872 -2.00 6.29 28.62
N SER A 873 -1.59 7.56 28.54
CA SER A 873 -1.60 8.44 29.72
C SER A 873 -3.01 8.55 30.31
N SER A 874 -3.09 8.78 31.62
CA SER A 874 -4.37 9.14 32.25
C SER A 874 -4.86 10.47 31.66
N ILE A 875 -6.17 10.58 31.47
CA ILE A 875 -6.83 11.82 31.06
C ILE A 875 -8.01 12.01 32.00
N ASP A 876 -8.05 13.15 32.68
CA ASP A 876 -9.17 13.51 33.53
C ASP A 876 -10.35 14.04 32.71
N GLY A 877 -11.57 13.87 33.23
CA GLY A 877 -12.79 14.36 32.60
C GLY A 877 -12.78 15.86 32.30
N PRO A 878 -13.63 16.35 31.39
CA PRO A 878 -13.65 17.76 30.97
C PRO A 878 -13.90 18.73 32.12
N ASP A 879 -14.63 18.31 33.15
CA ASP A 879 -15.03 19.16 34.29
C ASP A 879 -13.88 19.43 35.26
N HIS A 880 -12.82 18.61 35.25
CA HIS A 880 -11.69 18.78 36.15
C HIS A 880 -10.59 19.65 35.52
N LEU A 881 -10.39 20.85 36.06
CA LEU A 881 -9.29 21.74 35.72
C LEU A 881 -8.09 21.52 36.66
N PRO A 882 -6.88 21.24 36.14
CA PRO A 882 -5.70 21.00 36.97
C PRO A 882 -5.17 22.31 37.57
N ASP A 883 -4.82 22.29 38.86
CA ASP A 883 -4.22 23.44 39.55
C ASP A 883 -2.70 23.53 39.36
N THR A 884 -2.02 22.39 39.14
CA THR A 884 -0.57 22.32 38.90
C THR A 884 -0.26 21.33 37.79
N TRP A 885 0.84 21.58 37.06
CA TRP A 885 1.31 20.72 35.98
C TRP A 885 2.39 19.78 36.50
N GLU A 886 2.08 18.50 36.70
CA GLU A 886 3.07 17.48 37.14
C GLU A 886 3.90 16.89 35.97
N GLY A 887 3.57 17.21 34.71
CA GLY A 887 4.09 16.53 33.52
C GLY A 887 5.19 17.28 32.76
N GLY A 888 6.32 17.56 33.40
CA GLY A 888 7.50 18.12 32.71
C GLY A 888 7.93 17.30 31.49
N HIS A 889 8.63 17.95 30.56
CA HIS A 889 9.15 17.55 29.23
C HIS A 889 9.75 16.13 29.03
N GLU A 890 9.71 15.23 30.01
CA GLU A 890 10.41 13.95 30.03
C GLU A 890 9.55 12.70 29.76
N VAL A 891 8.23 12.82 29.59
CA VAL A 891 7.32 11.65 29.46
C VAL A 891 7.49 10.86 28.13
N ALA A 892 8.31 11.33 27.18
CA ALA A 892 8.47 10.68 25.87
C ALA A 892 9.62 9.65 25.77
N LYS A 893 10.45 9.47 26.81
CA LYS A 893 11.56 8.50 26.76
C LYS A 893 11.15 7.15 27.35
N GLY A 894 10.60 6.28 26.51
CA GLY A 894 10.49 4.85 26.82
C GLY A 894 9.08 4.25 26.79
N SER A 895 8.04 4.96 26.32
CA SER A 895 6.72 4.34 26.19
C SER A 895 6.74 3.23 25.11
N PRO A 896 6.36 1.99 25.44
CA PRO A 896 6.19 0.93 24.44
C PRO A 896 5.09 1.24 23.42
N ILE A 897 4.22 2.22 23.68
CA ILE A 897 3.13 2.64 22.78
C ILE A 897 3.64 3.60 21.69
N LEU A 898 4.67 4.40 21.98
CA LEU A 898 5.42 5.19 20.97
C LEU A 898 6.15 4.31 19.94
N GLN A 899 6.25 2.99 20.19
CA GLN A 899 6.75 2.06 19.18
C GLN A 899 5.68 1.72 18.14
N GLN A 900 4.39 1.91 18.40
CA GLN A 900 3.30 1.55 17.47
C GLN A 900 3.01 2.65 16.43
N LEU A 901 3.03 3.93 16.84
CA LEU A 901 2.90 5.07 15.94
C LEU A 901 4.30 5.64 15.63
N GLU A 902 4.57 5.97 14.37
CA GLU A 902 5.83 6.60 14.01
C GLU A 902 5.97 7.99 14.64
N LYS A 903 7.18 8.35 15.10
CA LYS A 903 7.48 9.67 15.69
C LYS A 903 7.14 10.85 14.78
N HIS A 904 7.03 10.60 13.48
CA HIS A 904 6.76 11.57 12.42
C HIS A 904 5.34 11.46 11.86
N HIS A 905 4.45 10.70 12.50
CA HIS A 905 3.06 10.60 12.06
C HIS A 905 2.39 11.99 12.07
N PRO A 906 1.61 12.37 11.04
CA PRO A 906 0.98 13.69 10.93
C PRO A 906 0.19 14.13 12.16
N ILE A 907 -0.61 13.24 12.74
CA ILE A 907 -1.41 13.52 13.95
C ILE A 907 -0.54 13.81 15.19
N VAL A 908 0.62 13.14 15.30
CA VAL A 908 1.56 13.32 16.41
C VAL A 908 2.33 14.62 16.23
N LEU A 909 2.76 14.93 15.00
CA LEU A 909 3.39 16.22 14.69
C LEU A 909 2.42 17.38 14.94
N HIS A 910 1.14 17.21 14.64
CA HIS A 910 0.10 18.18 14.97
C HIS A 910 -0.01 18.40 16.49
N ALA A 911 -0.19 17.31 17.25
CA ALA A 911 -0.29 17.38 18.72
C ALA A 911 0.94 18.01 19.37
N ARG A 912 2.15 17.65 18.91
CA ARG A 912 3.40 18.24 19.41
C ARG A 912 3.45 19.73 19.16
N ARG A 913 3.03 20.19 17.98
CA ARG A 913 2.98 21.63 17.66
C ARG A 913 2.01 22.36 18.58
N GLU A 914 0.80 21.85 18.73
CA GLU A 914 -0.22 22.46 19.60
C GLU A 914 0.20 22.44 21.08
N PHE A 915 0.85 21.36 21.53
CA PHE A 915 1.43 21.25 22.86
C PHE A 915 2.47 22.34 23.13
N LEU A 916 3.39 22.59 22.19
CA LEU A 916 4.41 23.64 22.34
C LEU A 916 3.77 25.02 22.45
N VAL A 917 2.80 25.32 21.58
CA VAL A 917 2.09 26.62 21.59
C VAL A 917 1.40 26.84 22.93
N VAL A 918 0.62 25.88 23.40
CA VAL A 918 -0.10 25.99 24.66
C VAL A 918 0.83 26.00 25.87
N SER A 919 1.96 25.28 25.83
CA SER A 919 2.96 25.31 26.90
C SER A 919 3.64 26.68 27.04
N ILE A 920 3.79 27.42 25.94
CA ILE A 920 4.33 28.79 25.97
C ILE A 920 3.30 29.76 26.54
N LEU A 921 2.03 29.61 26.15
CA LEU A 921 0.93 30.48 26.61
C LEU A 921 0.52 30.22 28.07
N GLY A 922 0.64 28.98 28.55
CA GLY A 922 0.17 28.55 29.88
C GLY A 922 1.20 28.69 31.02
N CYS A 923 2.36 29.28 30.78
CA CYS A 923 3.43 29.38 31.78
C CYS A 923 3.88 30.82 32.04
N ASP A 924 3.70 31.29 33.28
CA ASP A 924 4.03 32.67 33.71
C ASP A 924 5.55 32.98 33.65
N ASP A 925 6.42 32.02 33.98
CA ASP A 925 7.89 32.21 34.06
C ASP A 925 8.66 31.76 32.81
N VAL A 926 8.04 31.00 31.91
CA VAL A 926 8.75 30.31 30.82
C VAL A 926 9.12 31.26 29.68
N MET A 927 8.35 32.34 29.47
CA MET A 927 8.74 33.39 28.54
C MET A 927 10.02 34.13 28.99
N ASN A 928 10.34 34.10 30.30
CA ASN A 928 11.62 34.60 30.82
C ASN A 928 12.76 33.57 30.68
N ASP A 929 12.45 32.28 30.49
CA ASP A 929 13.43 31.25 30.16
C ASP A 929 13.68 31.21 28.64
N ILE A 930 14.49 32.16 28.18
CA ILE A 930 14.93 32.26 26.78
C ILE A 930 15.45 30.91 26.25
N LYS A 931 16.09 30.07 27.09
CA LYS A 931 16.60 28.76 26.65
C LYS A 931 15.47 27.79 26.32
N TYR A 932 14.39 27.81 27.09
CA TYR A 932 13.21 27.01 26.83
C TYR A 932 12.53 27.43 25.52
N VAL A 933 12.28 28.73 25.34
CA VAL A 933 11.62 29.25 24.13
C VAL A 933 12.46 28.95 22.89
N GLN A 934 13.80 29.08 22.98
CA GLN A 934 14.72 28.64 21.92
C GLN A 934 14.67 27.14 21.64
N ARG A 935 14.44 26.30 22.66
CA ARG A 935 14.24 24.85 22.47
C ARG A 935 12.93 24.58 21.73
N CYS A 936 11.84 25.28 22.08
CA CYS A 936 10.57 25.21 21.36
C CYS A 936 10.72 25.63 19.90
N LYS A 937 11.50 26.68 19.61
CA LYS A 937 11.81 27.10 18.23
C LYS A 937 12.45 25.97 17.42
N LYS A 938 13.52 25.36 17.94
CA LYS A 938 14.21 24.25 17.28
C LYS A 938 13.29 23.05 17.04
N GLU A 939 12.40 22.79 17.98
CA GLU A 939 11.42 21.73 17.86
C GLU A 939 10.37 22.04 16.77
N LEU A 940 9.90 23.29 16.67
CA LEU A 940 9.02 23.72 15.58
C LEU A 940 9.71 23.64 14.21
N GLU A 941 10.98 23.99 14.10
CA GLU A 941 11.78 23.82 12.86
C GLU A 941 11.90 22.34 12.46
N PHE A 942 12.11 21.45 13.44
CA PHE A 942 12.08 20.01 13.22
C PHE A 942 10.69 19.52 12.77
N ILE A 943 9.62 19.96 13.42
CA ILE A 943 8.25 19.60 13.03
C ILE A 943 7.95 20.10 11.61
N LEU A 944 8.37 21.33 11.27
CA LEU A 944 8.17 21.93 9.96
C LEU A 944 8.84 21.12 8.85
N THR A 945 10.09 20.70 9.07
CA THR A 945 10.85 19.86 8.11
C THR A 945 10.24 18.46 7.99
N ALA A 946 9.81 17.84 9.10
CA ALA A 946 9.12 16.55 9.08
C ALA A 946 7.75 16.61 8.39
N GLN A 947 6.97 17.68 8.59
CA GLN A 947 5.71 17.89 7.89
C GLN A 947 5.93 18.13 6.40
N GLN A 948 7.00 18.83 6.01
CA GLN A 948 7.32 19.02 4.60
C GLN A 948 7.60 17.70 3.88
N SER A 949 8.39 16.81 4.48
CA SER A 949 8.71 15.52 3.86
C SER A 949 7.51 14.57 3.83
N ARG A 950 6.65 14.59 4.85
CA ARG A 950 5.49 13.70 4.95
C ARG A 950 4.25 14.20 4.21
N LEU A 951 3.94 15.49 4.33
CA LEU A 951 2.66 16.07 3.91
C LEU A 951 2.81 17.01 2.71
N GLY A 952 4.02 17.46 2.41
CA GLY A 952 4.29 18.42 1.35
C GLY A 952 4.23 19.88 1.81
N TRP A 953 4.62 20.78 0.90
CA TRP A 953 4.84 22.18 1.23
C TRP A 953 3.58 22.99 1.51
N ASN A 954 2.47 22.63 0.86
CA ASN A 954 1.24 23.40 0.91
C ASN A 954 0.22 22.78 1.88
N HIS A 955 0.61 21.83 2.73
CA HIS A 955 -0.30 21.18 3.65
C HIS A 955 -0.73 22.13 4.81
N PRO A 956 -2.00 22.12 5.26
CA PRO A 956 -2.50 23.10 6.23
C PRO A 956 -1.77 23.01 7.58
N LEU A 957 -1.44 21.79 8.03
CA LEU A 957 -0.64 21.60 9.25
C LEU A 957 0.74 22.26 9.18
N ARG A 958 1.40 22.24 8.00
CA ARG A 958 2.70 22.89 7.80
C ARG A 958 2.57 24.40 7.84
N LEU A 959 1.53 24.95 7.19
CA LEU A 959 1.25 26.38 7.20
C LEU A 959 0.97 26.88 8.64
N LYS A 960 0.22 26.12 9.44
CA LYS A 960 0.02 26.41 10.86
C LYS A 960 1.32 26.39 11.66
N THR A 961 2.18 25.40 11.44
CA THR A 961 3.50 25.33 12.10
C THR A 961 4.38 26.51 11.71
N LEU A 962 4.37 26.90 10.43
CA LEU A 962 5.12 28.05 9.92
C LEU A 962 4.61 29.37 10.54
N PHE A 963 3.30 29.51 10.70
CA PHE A 963 2.70 30.61 11.46
C PHE A 963 3.12 30.62 12.93
N SER A 964 3.07 29.47 13.62
CA SER A 964 3.54 29.37 15.01
C SER A 964 5.02 29.71 15.16
N LEU A 965 5.85 29.34 14.17
CA LEU A 965 7.25 29.74 14.12
C LEU A 965 7.38 31.26 13.96
N LEU A 966 6.66 31.86 13.01
CA LEU A 966 6.68 33.32 12.79
C LEU A 966 6.29 34.09 14.07
N ALA A 967 5.21 33.69 14.73
CA ALA A 967 4.77 34.30 15.99
C ALA A 967 5.86 34.21 17.07
N LEU A 968 6.55 33.08 17.17
CA LEU A 968 7.65 32.89 18.11
C LEU A 968 8.86 33.78 17.79
N GLN A 969 9.22 33.93 16.52
CA GLN A 969 10.34 34.78 16.10
C GLN A 969 10.09 36.27 16.38
N VAL A 970 8.85 36.72 16.18
CA VAL A 970 8.44 38.08 16.55
C VAL A 970 8.50 38.27 18.06
N GLY A 971 7.97 37.33 18.84
CA GLY A 971 8.02 37.36 20.31
C GLY A 971 9.44 37.32 20.89
N LEU A 972 10.38 36.62 20.24
CA LEU A 972 11.80 36.58 20.60
C LEU A 972 12.61 37.80 20.11
N ASN A 973 11.97 38.73 19.40
CA ASN A 973 12.60 39.92 18.82
C ASN A 973 13.82 39.60 17.92
N GLU A 974 13.68 38.56 17.09
CA GLU A 974 14.74 38.11 16.17
C GLU A 974 15.10 39.15 15.10
N PRO A 975 16.24 39.02 14.40
CA PRO A 975 16.61 39.93 13.33
C PRO A 975 15.51 40.06 12.27
N ARG A 976 15.24 41.29 11.82
CA ARG A 976 14.18 41.61 10.86
C ARG A 976 14.21 40.70 9.63
N ASP A 977 15.39 40.44 9.08
CA ASP A 977 15.57 39.62 7.87
C ASP A 977 15.13 38.16 8.06
N GLU A 978 15.34 37.59 9.26
CA GLU A 978 14.91 36.21 9.56
C GLU A 978 13.39 36.11 9.68
N VAL A 979 12.78 37.09 10.34
CA VAL A 979 11.31 37.18 10.49
C VAL A 979 10.65 37.37 9.12
N LEU A 980 11.19 38.28 8.28
CA LEU A 980 10.67 38.54 6.95
C LEU A 980 10.78 37.32 6.04
N LYS A 981 11.87 36.54 6.14
CA LYS A 981 12.01 35.30 5.36
C LYS A 981 10.89 34.29 5.65
N THR A 982 10.58 34.06 6.92
CA THR A 982 9.49 33.16 7.34
C THR A 982 8.13 33.71 6.92
N GLN A 983 7.93 35.03 7.07
CA GLN A 983 6.71 35.73 6.67
C GLN A 983 6.46 35.63 5.15
N GLU A 984 7.49 35.86 4.33
CA GLU A 984 7.41 35.78 2.88
C GLU A 984 7.15 34.35 2.40
N GLU A 985 7.78 33.36 3.04
CA GLU A 985 7.48 31.95 2.75
C GLU A 985 6.00 31.65 3.03
N LEU A 986 5.49 32.03 4.21
CA LEU A 986 4.11 31.78 4.60
C LEU A 986 3.11 32.47 3.66
N MET A 987 3.25 33.78 3.48
CA MET A 987 2.34 34.55 2.61
C MET A 987 2.42 34.09 1.15
N GLY A 988 3.62 33.76 0.67
CA GLY A 988 3.82 33.21 -0.67
C GLY A 988 3.11 31.88 -0.89
N ARG A 989 2.84 31.09 0.16
CA ARG A 989 2.02 29.87 0.07
C ARG A 989 0.54 30.14 0.23
N LEU A 990 0.16 30.98 1.18
CA LEU A 990 -1.26 31.32 1.44
C LEU A 990 -1.93 31.98 0.24
N ARG A 991 -1.18 32.79 -0.52
CA ARG A 991 -1.68 33.53 -1.69
C ARG A 991 -1.63 32.77 -3.02
N ARG A 992 -1.25 31.48 -3.02
CA ARG A 992 -1.32 30.70 -4.26
C ARG A 992 -2.78 30.35 -4.58
N GLU A 993 -3.14 30.46 -5.85
CA GLU A 993 -4.52 30.16 -6.29
C GLU A 993 -4.95 28.74 -5.95
N ASP A 994 -4.07 27.74 -6.10
CA ASP A 994 -4.38 26.35 -5.79
C ASP A 994 -4.72 26.17 -4.31
N VAL A 995 -3.98 26.82 -3.40
CA VAL A 995 -4.21 26.76 -1.95
C VAL A 995 -5.47 27.52 -1.55
N GLN A 996 -5.68 28.73 -2.10
CA GLN A 996 -6.86 29.54 -1.79
C GLN A 996 -8.16 28.89 -2.26
N ARG A 997 -8.15 28.21 -3.42
CA ARG A 997 -9.32 27.45 -3.89
C ARG A 997 -9.71 26.37 -2.89
N GLN A 998 -8.73 25.64 -2.35
CA GLN A 998 -8.98 24.57 -1.38
C GLN A 998 -9.42 25.08 0.00
N ARG A 999 -8.93 26.25 0.43
CA ARG A 999 -8.98 26.69 1.82
C ARG A 999 -9.12 28.19 1.99
N TYR A 1000 -10.04 28.81 1.25
CA TYR A 1000 -10.15 30.27 1.20
C TYR A 1000 -10.27 30.93 2.58
N LEU A 1001 -11.24 30.51 3.39
CA LEU A 1001 -11.48 31.09 4.72
C LEU A 1001 -10.31 30.84 5.69
N GLU A 1002 -9.72 29.65 5.66
CA GLU A 1002 -8.56 29.33 6.51
C GLU A 1002 -7.34 30.17 6.12
N CYS A 1003 -7.13 30.43 4.83
CA CYS A 1003 -6.06 31.30 4.36
C CYS A 1003 -6.29 32.75 4.83
N LEU A 1004 -7.50 33.30 4.67
CA LEU A 1004 -7.82 34.65 5.15
C LEU A 1004 -7.60 34.81 6.65
N LEU A 1005 -8.05 33.83 7.45
CA LEU A 1005 -7.84 33.83 8.91
C LEU A 1005 -6.34 33.77 9.26
N MET A 1006 -5.55 32.99 8.51
CA MET A 1006 -4.10 32.98 8.70
C MET A 1006 -3.45 34.30 8.31
N GLU A 1007 -3.86 34.93 7.20
CA GLU A 1007 -3.35 36.25 6.79
C GLU A 1007 -3.68 37.32 7.85
N GLU A 1008 -4.89 37.30 8.41
CA GLU A 1008 -5.30 38.17 9.52
C GLU A 1008 -4.41 37.96 10.76
N ASN A 1009 -4.23 36.70 11.18
CA ASN A 1009 -3.36 36.38 12.32
C ASN A 1009 -1.90 36.81 12.07
N VAL A 1010 -1.41 36.72 10.83
CA VAL A 1010 -0.08 37.23 10.45
C VAL A 1010 -0.03 38.75 10.62
N ALA A 1011 -1.05 39.48 10.16
CA ALA A 1011 -1.12 40.93 10.34
C ALA A 1011 -1.10 41.31 11.84
N GLU A 1012 -1.88 40.62 12.69
CA GLU A 1012 -1.89 40.83 14.14
C GLU A 1012 -0.52 40.62 14.78
N VAL A 1013 0.17 39.52 14.43
CA VAL A 1013 1.51 39.22 14.94
C VAL A 1013 2.52 40.30 14.53
N LEU A 1014 2.47 40.77 13.28
CA LEU A 1014 3.37 41.81 12.78
C LEU A 1014 3.09 43.20 13.39
N TYR A 1015 1.82 43.50 13.70
CA TYR A 1015 1.40 44.77 14.30
C TYR A 1015 2.12 45.05 15.63
N GLY A 1016 2.40 43.99 16.41
CA GLY A 1016 3.08 44.07 17.70
C GLY A 1016 4.52 44.59 17.65
N ARG A 1017 5.14 44.70 16.45
CA ARG A 1017 6.54 45.09 16.30
C ARG A 1017 6.71 46.31 15.36
N PRO A 1018 7.26 47.45 15.83
CA PRO A 1018 7.27 48.70 15.06
C PRO A 1018 7.97 48.63 13.69
N ASP A 1019 9.10 47.93 13.59
CA ASP A 1019 9.88 47.78 12.35
C ASP A 1019 9.22 46.87 11.29
N LEU A 1020 8.09 46.24 11.65
CA LEU A 1020 7.30 45.38 10.76
C LEU A 1020 5.93 45.98 10.38
N ARG A 1021 5.57 47.16 10.89
CA ARG A 1021 4.25 47.80 10.64
C ARG A 1021 3.96 48.04 9.17
N GLU A 1022 4.95 48.42 8.38
CA GLU A 1022 4.81 48.56 6.91
C GLU A 1022 4.36 47.23 6.27
N ARG A 1023 4.89 46.10 6.75
CA ARG A 1023 4.52 44.79 6.25
C ARG A 1023 3.14 44.35 6.73
N CYS A 1024 2.78 44.69 7.97
CA CYS A 1024 1.42 44.53 8.50
C CYS A 1024 0.39 45.25 7.61
N GLN A 1025 0.65 46.51 7.24
CA GLN A 1025 -0.21 47.29 6.34
C GLN A 1025 -0.42 46.58 5.00
N VAL A 1026 0.66 46.13 4.35
CA VAL A 1026 0.58 45.40 3.06
C VAL A 1026 -0.23 44.11 3.17
N VAL A 1027 -0.13 43.39 4.29
CA VAL A 1027 -0.92 42.16 4.51
C VAL A 1027 -2.40 42.53 4.66
N ALA A 1028 -2.73 43.50 5.52
CA ALA A 1028 -4.10 43.91 5.77
C ALA A 1028 -4.80 44.51 4.54
N GLU A 1029 -4.11 45.33 3.74
CA GLU A 1029 -4.63 45.84 2.46
C GLU A 1029 -4.90 44.69 1.48
N GLY A 1030 -3.99 43.70 1.41
CA GLY A 1030 -4.15 42.51 0.58
C GLY A 1030 -5.40 41.70 0.93
N ILE A 1031 -5.75 41.59 2.22
CA ILE A 1031 -7.00 40.93 2.67
C ILE A 1031 -8.22 41.69 2.14
N GLY A 1032 -8.22 43.02 2.22
CA GLY A 1032 -9.30 43.87 1.71
C GLY A 1032 -9.55 43.68 0.20
N ILE A 1033 -8.47 43.54 -0.59
CA ILE A 1033 -8.53 43.27 -2.03
C ILE A 1033 -9.08 41.86 -2.28
N ALA A 1034 -8.52 40.84 -1.62
CA ALA A 1034 -8.92 39.44 -1.81
C ALA A 1034 -10.42 39.23 -1.51
N VAL A 1035 -10.93 39.81 -0.42
CA VAL A 1035 -12.36 39.75 -0.07
C VAL A 1035 -13.23 40.52 -1.07
N GLY A 1036 -12.71 41.61 -1.66
CA GLY A 1036 -13.42 42.41 -2.66
C GLY A 1036 -13.55 41.73 -4.03
N GLU A 1037 -12.55 40.97 -4.45
CA GLU A 1037 -12.53 40.26 -5.74
C GLU A 1037 -13.28 38.92 -5.68
N TRP A 1038 -13.38 38.31 -4.51
CA TRP A 1038 -14.00 37.00 -4.34
C TRP A 1038 -15.52 37.03 -4.45
N ARG A 1039 -16.08 36.16 -5.31
CA ARG A 1039 -17.54 35.98 -5.45
C ARG A 1039 -18.02 34.78 -4.62
N PRO A 1040 -18.68 35.00 -3.46
CA PRO A 1040 -19.14 33.92 -2.59
C PRO A 1040 -20.27 33.10 -3.22
N ILE A 1041 -20.13 31.77 -3.16
CA ILE A 1041 -21.19 30.80 -3.48
C ILE A 1041 -22.14 30.60 -2.28
N ASP A 1042 -21.65 30.79 -1.04
CA ASP A 1042 -22.38 30.51 0.20
C ASP A 1042 -22.51 31.75 1.12
N ARG A 1043 -23.61 31.85 1.87
CA ARG A 1043 -23.90 32.97 2.78
C ARG A 1043 -22.97 32.98 4.01
N SER A 1044 -22.75 31.83 4.65
CA SER A 1044 -21.93 31.71 5.85
C SER A 1044 -20.48 32.15 5.59
N LEU A 1045 -19.94 31.77 4.43
CA LEU A 1045 -18.61 32.19 3.97
C LEU A 1045 -18.53 33.69 3.70
N ARG A 1046 -19.57 34.27 3.10
CA ARG A 1046 -19.64 35.72 2.84
C ARG A 1046 -19.59 36.52 4.13
N ASP A 1047 -20.38 36.13 5.13
CA ASP A 1047 -20.46 36.84 6.40
C ASP A 1047 -19.15 36.71 7.19
N ALA A 1048 -18.50 35.54 7.16
CA ALA A 1048 -17.21 35.33 7.79
C ALA A 1048 -16.09 36.16 7.12
N ALA A 1049 -16.00 36.15 5.79
CA ALA A 1049 -15.03 36.95 5.05
C ALA A 1049 -15.24 38.46 5.28
N LYS A 1050 -16.49 38.91 5.37
CA LYS A 1050 -16.81 40.30 5.70
C LYS A 1050 -16.33 40.69 7.10
N ARG A 1051 -16.53 39.85 8.12
CA ARG A 1051 -16.03 40.12 9.47
C ARG A 1051 -14.51 40.24 9.53
N ILE A 1052 -13.78 39.37 8.81
CA ILE A 1052 -12.32 39.44 8.70
C ILE A 1052 -11.91 40.77 8.06
N LYS A 1053 -12.59 41.17 6.98
CA LYS A 1053 -12.37 42.47 6.34
C LYS A 1053 -12.63 43.64 7.30
N ASP A 1054 -13.75 43.64 8.02
CA ASP A 1054 -14.12 44.72 8.93
C ASP A 1054 -13.08 44.86 10.08
N ARG A 1055 -12.57 43.75 10.63
CA ARG A 1055 -11.52 43.74 11.66
C ARG A 1055 -10.18 44.23 11.13
N THR A 1056 -9.79 43.80 9.93
CA THR A 1056 -8.53 44.22 9.29
C THR A 1056 -8.56 45.70 8.88
N GLU A 1057 -9.71 46.22 8.43
CA GLU A 1057 -9.90 47.66 8.18
C GLU A 1057 -9.86 48.49 9.47
N ALA A 1058 -10.36 47.96 10.59
CA ALA A 1058 -10.21 48.61 11.89
C ALA A 1058 -8.74 48.65 12.35
N MET A 1059 -7.98 47.57 12.14
CA MET A 1059 -6.53 47.53 12.40
C MET A 1059 -5.77 48.54 11.53
N LEU A 1060 -6.11 48.65 10.24
CA LEU A 1060 -5.51 49.64 9.34
C LEU A 1060 -5.77 51.08 9.79
N ARG A 1061 -6.98 51.38 10.26
CA ARG A 1061 -7.31 52.70 10.83
C ARG A 1061 -6.45 53.01 12.06
N SER A 1062 -6.31 52.05 12.98
CA SER A 1062 -5.43 52.17 14.15
C SER A 1062 -3.97 52.43 13.73
N LEU A 1063 -3.46 51.74 12.71
CA LEU A 1063 -2.10 51.93 12.18
C LEU A 1063 -1.87 53.33 11.60
N LEU A 1064 -2.88 53.93 10.97
CA LEU A 1064 -2.80 55.28 10.39
C LEU A 1064 -2.90 56.38 11.46
N GLU A 1065 -3.48 56.07 12.62
CA GLU A 1065 -3.60 56.97 13.78
C GLU A 1065 -2.33 56.97 14.66
N THR A 1066 -1.53 55.90 14.64
CA THR A 1066 -0.27 55.74 15.40
C THR A 1066 0.97 56.06 14.59
#